data_AF-A0A524IF35-F1
#
_entry.id   AF-A0A524IF35-F1
#
_cell.length_a   1.000
_cell.length_b   1.000
_cell.length_c   1.000
_cell.angle_alpha   90.00
_cell.angle_beta   90.00
_cell.angle_gamma   90.00
#
_symmetry.space_group_name_H-M   'P 1'
#
loop_
_entity.id
_entity.type
_entity.pdbx_description
1 polymer ?
#
loop_
_entity_poly.entity_id
_entity_poly.type
_entity_poly.pdbx_seq_one_letter_code
_entity_poly.pdbx_strand_id
1 'polypeptide(L)'
;VDAHQLLTSGENLHIPMTLDDPIYVIFTSGSTGKPKGAINQHRGIVNRFFNMNDRYQCGPEDTILLTSHHIFDSSVWQIFWPLINGARTVIPLPTQGFDFTLIVDLIDQESVTIADFVPSVFQLLLDYITNITNAHHILRSLRQLIIGGEAMQAAPIWQFMSMFPGVGISNAYGPTETSIGVIFFEVYEKCPDPIPIGRPLHNVYTVILDSHLHPVPIGIAGDLYVGGVCVGLGYLKNQEATDLVFITNPFPEISSKKLYKTGDKAKFLPDGNIQFLGRTDHQVKIRGIRIELGEIERALAEHPDVKDCVVLAQQDQQGDKYLIAYVVPRQQATLTPHDLSHFLKKKLPSSMVPSSYMLLEAFPLTAGGKLHLQALPIPDQSHRVQSATYVPPRTPLEELIGEIWRGLLKIDRISVHENFFELGGHSLLATQVLSRVRTLTHTEVSLRTLFDCPTIAQLANSLEGLRSQNEDEQTPPLRPQNHAGPIPLSFAQERLWFLAQLDPESTAYLMSSSFHLRGALRIPILEASLQLLVQRHAALRTTFKLEQDVPVQIISPEVTVSLSLLDLQSFAATEQSQEVDRILHEEAHLPFDLTIGPLFRFRVFNLAAENHIFLVTLHHIISDGWSMGVFLRELTTAYAALVAKELPSLPELPIQYADYAVWQRDYLQGTELEGQLAYWREQLQAPLTPLALPTDYPRPALQTSRGGNLTRHLAPEILQSLKTFCQAESVTMFMTLLAVLQALLARHSGQEDIVVGTPVAHRNRLELEGIVGLFLNTLVLRTDLSGMPTFRQLLSRVREVCLGAYSHQELPFEKL
;
A
#
# COMPACT_ATOMS: atom_id res chain seq x y z
N VAL A 1 -8.93 -57.92 9.91
CA VAL A 1 -8.28 -58.76 8.88
C VAL A 1 -6.78 -58.61 9.06
N ASP A 2 -6.04 -59.71 9.12
CA ASP A 2 -4.59 -59.66 9.29
C ASP A 2 -3.96 -59.04 8.03
N ALA A 3 -3.41 -57.83 8.17
CA ALA A 3 -2.87 -57.06 7.05
C ALA A 3 -1.73 -57.80 6.32
N HIS A 4 -1.07 -58.74 7.01
CA HIS A 4 0.04 -59.50 6.44
C HIS A 4 -0.40 -60.60 5.48
N GLN A 5 -1.58 -61.22 5.71
CA GLN A 5 -2.16 -62.21 4.79
C GLN A 5 -2.73 -61.56 3.51
N LEU A 6 -3.19 -60.30 3.61
CA LEU A 6 -3.76 -59.56 2.49
C LEU A 6 -2.74 -59.08 1.45
N LEU A 7 -1.51 -58.77 1.88
CA LEU A 7 -0.44 -58.29 1.00
C LEU A 7 0.18 -59.39 0.12
N THR A 8 -0.14 -60.67 0.37
CA THR A 8 0.52 -61.82 -0.27
C THR A 8 -0.39 -62.68 -1.14
N SER A 9 -1.71 -62.49 -1.10
CA SER A 9 -2.66 -63.41 -1.78
C SER A 9 -2.89 -63.12 -3.27
N GLY A 10 -2.54 -61.93 -3.78
CA GLY A 10 -2.80 -61.54 -5.18
C GLY A 10 -4.29 -61.45 -5.56
N GLU A 11 -5.20 -61.78 -4.63
CA GLU A 11 -6.65 -61.68 -4.82
C GLU A 11 -7.12 -60.27 -4.47
N ASN A 12 -7.88 -59.65 -5.38
CA ASN A 12 -8.50 -58.35 -5.12
C ASN A 12 -9.46 -58.46 -3.93
N LEU A 13 -9.29 -57.58 -2.94
CA LEU A 13 -10.21 -57.45 -1.83
C LEU A 13 -11.58 -57.00 -2.34
N HIS A 14 -12.58 -57.89 -2.28
CA HIS A 14 -13.98 -57.53 -2.51
C HIS A 14 -14.56 -56.78 -1.30
N ILE A 15 -14.09 -55.55 -1.09
CA ILE A 15 -14.65 -54.62 -0.10
C ILE A 15 -15.70 -53.77 -0.83
N PRO A 16 -16.95 -53.70 -0.34
CA PRO A 16 -17.93 -52.78 -0.89
C PRO A 16 -17.47 -51.35 -0.58
N MET A 17 -17.02 -50.62 -1.61
CA MET A 17 -16.61 -49.22 -1.52
C MET A 17 -17.48 -48.34 -2.42
N THR A 18 -17.65 -47.09 -2.02
CA THR A 18 -18.35 -46.03 -2.72
C THR A 18 -17.41 -44.86 -2.98
N LEU A 19 -17.78 -43.95 -3.88
CA LEU A 19 -17.00 -42.73 -4.13
C LEU A 19 -16.93 -41.79 -2.92
N ASP A 20 -17.84 -41.93 -1.96
CA ASP A 20 -17.89 -41.09 -0.77
C ASP A 20 -17.05 -41.66 0.39
N ASP A 21 -16.40 -42.81 0.20
CA ASP A 21 -15.50 -43.34 1.20
C ASP A 21 -14.15 -42.58 1.22
N PRO A 22 -13.51 -42.44 2.39
CA PRO A 22 -12.18 -41.83 2.51
C PRO A 22 -11.11 -42.62 1.72
N ILE A 23 -10.27 -41.92 0.96
CA ILE A 23 -9.17 -42.53 0.19
C ILE A 23 -7.80 -42.32 0.87
N TYR A 24 -7.56 -41.17 1.50
CA TYR A 24 -6.35 -40.92 2.28
C TYR A 24 -6.58 -39.89 3.39
N VAL A 25 -5.63 -39.86 4.32
CA VAL A 25 -5.50 -38.80 5.33
C VAL A 25 -4.09 -38.26 5.26
N ILE A 26 -3.96 -36.97 4.96
CA ILE A 26 -2.66 -36.28 4.94
C ILE A 26 -2.64 -35.25 6.06
N PHE A 27 -1.56 -35.27 6.84
CA PHE A 27 -1.40 -34.37 7.97
C PHE A 27 -0.79 -33.06 7.51
N THR A 28 -1.54 -31.97 7.71
CA THR A 28 -1.08 -30.61 7.52
C THR A 28 -0.62 -30.02 8.86
N SER A 29 0.24 -29.01 8.80
CA SER A 29 0.61 -28.24 9.96
C SER A 29 -0.59 -27.42 10.48
N GLY A 30 -1.02 -27.67 11.72
CA GLY A 30 -2.14 -26.97 12.33
C GLY A 30 -1.73 -25.65 12.98
N SER A 31 -2.58 -24.64 12.90
CA SER A 31 -2.44 -23.34 13.58
C SER A 31 -2.24 -23.40 15.11
N THR A 32 -2.46 -24.57 15.73
CA THR A 32 -2.24 -24.83 17.16
C THR A 32 -0.98 -25.66 17.43
N GLY A 33 -0.13 -25.89 16.42
CA GLY A 33 1.08 -26.70 16.50
C GLY A 33 0.86 -28.23 16.49
N LYS A 34 -0.39 -28.69 16.56
CA LYS A 34 -0.75 -30.11 16.37
C LYS A 34 -1.07 -30.39 14.90
N PRO A 35 -0.48 -31.41 14.26
CA PRO A 35 -0.84 -31.79 12.90
C PRO A 35 -2.33 -32.10 12.76
N LYS A 36 -2.96 -31.61 11.68
CA LYS A 36 -4.37 -31.85 11.37
C LYS A 36 -4.46 -32.82 10.19
N GLY A 37 -5.05 -33.99 10.39
CA GLY A 37 -5.21 -34.97 9.31
C GLY A 37 -6.40 -34.61 8.41
N ALA A 38 -6.16 -34.02 7.24
CA ALA A 38 -7.21 -33.72 6.27
C ALA A 38 -7.69 -35.02 5.59
N ILE A 39 -8.99 -35.31 5.72
CA ILE A 39 -9.61 -36.52 5.17
C ILE A 39 -10.21 -36.21 3.80
N ASN A 40 -9.69 -36.85 2.75
CA ASN A 40 -10.20 -36.72 1.39
C ASN A 40 -10.92 -38.00 0.94
N GLN A 41 -11.89 -37.85 0.02
CA GLN A 41 -12.74 -38.93 -0.48
C GLN A 41 -12.31 -39.37 -1.90
N HIS A 42 -12.66 -40.59 -2.28
CA HIS A 42 -12.46 -41.09 -3.64
C HIS A 42 -13.05 -40.14 -4.71
N ARG A 43 -14.23 -39.58 -4.47
CA ARG A 43 -14.94 -38.68 -5.39
C ARG A 43 -14.10 -37.49 -5.85
N GLY A 44 -13.46 -36.79 -4.91
CA GLY A 44 -12.65 -35.60 -5.20
C GLY A 44 -11.42 -35.95 -6.05
N ILE A 45 -10.74 -37.04 -5.69
CA ILE A 45 -9.54 -37.51 -6.39
C ILE A 45 -9.86 -38.01 -7.79
N VAL A 46 -10.92 -38.81 -7.94
CA VAL A 46 -11.38 -39.28 -9.25
C VAL A 46 -11.79 -38.11 -10.13
N ASN A 47 -12.56 -37.14 -9.61
CA ASN A 47 -12.92 -35.93 -10.35
C ASN A 47 -11.68 -35.19 -10.84
N ARG A 48 -10.68 -35.01 -9.97
CA ARG A 48 -9.43 -34.36 -10.33
C ARG A 48 -8.67 -35.11 -11.43
N PHE A 49 -8.59 -36.44 -11.36
CA PHE A 49 -7.89 -37.25 -12.35
C PHE A 49 -8.55 -37.21 -13.73
N PHE A 50 -9.89 -37.21 -13.80
CA PHE A 50 -10.61 -37.00 -15.06
C PHE A 50 -10.30 -35.63 -15.65
N ASN A 51 -10.36 -34.56 -14.84
CA ASN A 51 -10.02 -33.21 -15.30
C ASN A 51 -8.55 -33.11 -15.77
N MET A 52 -7.62 -33.76 -15.07
CA MET A 52 -6.23 -33.84 -15.52
C MET A 52 -6.10 -34.58 -16.85
N ASN A 53 -6.89 -35.64 -17.06
CA ASN A 53 -6.82 -36.39 -18.31
C ASN A 53 -7.43 -35.63 -19.48
N ASP A 54 -8.55 -34.92 -19.26
CA ASP A 54 -9.14 -34.03 -20.26
C ASP A 54 -8.14 -32.95 -20.72
N ARG A 55 -7.26 -32.52 -19.81
CA ARG A 55 -6.32 -31.43 -20.03
C ARG A 55 -4.97 -31.86 -20.58
N TYR A 56 -4.38 -32.91 -20.00
CA TYR A 56 -3.00 -33.34 -20.31
C TYR A 56 -2.95 -34.60 -21.16
N GLN A 57 -4.06 -35.33 -21.31
CA GLN A 57 -4.18 -36.53 -22.15
C GLN A 57 -3.08 -37.54 -21.81
N CYS A 58 -3.08 -38.04 -20.57
CA CYS A 58 -2.09 -39.01 -20.12
C CYS A 58 -2.43 -40.41 -20.65
N GLY A 59 -1.43 -41.13 -21.13
CA GLY A 59 -1.60 -42.48 -21.64
C GLY A 59 -0.37 -43.37 -21.42
N PRO A 60 -0.37 -44.60 -21.98
CA PRO A 60 0.69 -45.58 -21.73
C PRO A 60 2.12 -45.15 -22.12
N GLU A 61 2.24 -44.16 -22.99
CA GLU A 61 3.53 -43.60 -23.43
C GLU A 61 4.10 -42.55 -22.44
N ASP A 62 3.31 -42.13 -21.45
CA ASP A 62 3.73 -41.10 -20.50
C ASP A 62 4.54 -41.66 -19.34
N THR A 63 5.51 -40.85 -18.92
CA THR A 63 6.36 -41.12 -17.76
C THR A 63 6.32 -39.92 -16.82
N ILE A 64 5.83 -40.13 -15.60
CA ILE A 64 5.70 -39.10 -14.56
C ILE A 64 6.89 -39.22 -13.61
N LEU A 65 7.53 -38.10 -13.27
CA LEU A 65 8.56 -38.06 -12.23
C LEU A 65 7.93 -37.80 -10.86
N LEU A 66 8.19 -38.67 -9.88
CA LEU A 66 7.80 -38.46 -8.49
C LEU A 66 8.77 -37.49 -7.79
N THR A 67 8.45 -36.21 -7.81
CA THR A 67 9.26 -35.14 -7.18
C THR A 67 8.81 -34.83 -5.75
N SER A 68 7.56 -35.15 -5.42
CA SER A 68 6.96 -34.83 -4.12
C SER A 68 7.09 -35.99 -3.14
N HIS A 69 7.47 -35.67 -1.89
CA HIS A 69 7.50 -36.66 -0.82
C HIS A 69 6.09 -37.22 -0.55
N HIS A 70 5.97 -38.53 -0.28
CA HIS A 70 4.71 -39.26 -0.09
C HIS A 70 3.83 -38.78 1.09
N ILE A 71 4.32 -37.83 1.88
CA ILE A 71 3.57 -37.20 2.99
C ILE A 71 2.76 -35.99 2.52
N PHE A 72 3.03 -35.50 1.31
CA PHE A 72 2.31 -34.40 0.68
C PHE A 72 1.32 -34.94 -0.35
N ASP A 73 0.21 -34.23 -0.51
CA ASP A 73 -0.89 -34.60 -1.37
C ASP A 73 -0.56 -34.51 -2.87
N SER A 74 0.43 -33.69 -3.24
CA SER A 74 1.00 -33.68 -4.59
C SER A 74 1.54 -35.05 -5.03
N SER A 75 2.04 -35.87 -4.11
CA SER A 75 2.49 -37.23 -4.43
C SER A 75 1.34 -38.16 -4.86
N VAL A 76 0.11 -37.91 -4.38
CA VAL A 76 -1.04 -38.77 -4.62
C VAL A 76 -1.35 -38.83 -6.12
N TRP A 77 -1.32 -37.70 -6.83
CA TRP A 77 -1.57 -37.72 -8.26
C TRP A 77 -0.37 -38.27 -9.04
N GLN A 78 0.86 -38.01 -8.61
CA GLN A 78 2.07 -38.53 -9.25
C GLN A 78 2.15 -40.06 -9.17
N ILE A 79 1.49 -40.67 -8.18
CA ILE A 79 1.39 -42.12 -8.00
C ILE A 79 0.15 -42.69 -8.72
N PHE A 80 -1.06 -42.20 -8.42
CA PHE A 80 -2.29 -42.89 -8.85
C PHE A 80 -2.80 -42.48 -10.22
N TRP A 81 -2.58 -41.24 -10.66
CA TRP A 81 -3.02 -40.79 -11.98
C TRP A 81 -2.36 -41.57 -13.14
N PRO A 82 -1.04 -41.85 -13.13
CA PRO A 82 -0.45 -42.68 -14.19
C PRO A 82 -0.96 -44.12 -14.16
N LEU A 83 -1.12 -44.72 -12.97
CA LEU A 83 -1.59 -46.10 -12.82
C LEU A 83 -2.97 -46.34 -13.43
N ILE A 84 -3.89 -45.39 -13.33
CA ILE A 84 -5.24 -45.53 -13.92
C ILE A 84 -5.25 -45.31 -15.45
N ASN A 85 -4.21 -44.71 -16.02
CA ASN A 85 -4.08 -44.42 -17.46
C ASN A 85 -3.11 -45.37 -18.17
N GLY A 86 -2.52 -46.33 -17.46
CA GLY A 86 -1.51 -47.26 -18.00
C GLY A 86 -0.13 -46.65 -18.19
N ALA A 87 0.10 -45.43 -17.70
CA ALA A 87 1.39 -44.75 -17.70
C ALA A 87 2.29 -45.25 -16.56
N ARG A 88 3.55 -44.80 -16.52
CA ARG A 88 4.50 -45.18 -15.46
C ARG A 88 4.96 -43.99 -14.61
N THR A 89 5.33 -44.28 -13.35
CA THR A 89 5.95 -43.31 -12.43
C THR A 89 7.40 -43.70 -12.16
N VAL A 90 8.33 -42.74 -12.33
CA VAL A 90 9.74 -42.87 -11.97
C VAL A 90 9.95 -42.32 -10.58
N ILE A 91 10.58 -43.12 -9.71
CA ILE A 91 10.84 -42.77 -8.31
C ILE A 91 12.34 -42.55 -8.14
N PRO A 92 12.81 -41.33 -7.83
CA PRO A 92 14.22 -41.07 -7.57
C PRO A 92 14.69 -41.79 -6.30
N LEU A 93 15.93 -42.30 -6.29
CA LEU A 93 16.53 -42.89 -5.10
C LEU A 93 16.76 -41.82 -4.01
N PRO A 94 16.64 -42.15 -2.71
CA PRO A 94 16.77 -41.17 -1.65
C PRO A 94 18.20 -40.59 -1.58
N THR A 95 18.34 -39.27 -1.78
CA THR A 95 19.58 -38.49 -1.57
C THR A 95 19.45 -37.56 -0.36
N GLN A 96 20.57 -37.09 0.21
CA GLN A 96 20.53 -36.01 1.20
C GLN A 96 20.19 -34.69 0.50
N GLY A 97 18.91 -34.32 0.49
CA GLY A 97 18.42 -33.09 -0.16
C GLY A 97 17.99 -33.29 -1.62
N PHE A 98 17.59 -32.18 -2.26
CA PHE A 98 17.11 -32.17 -3.64
C PHE A 98 18.30 -32.11 -4.62
N ASP A 99 18.62 -33.24 -5.26
CA ASP A 99 19.75 -33.35 -6.19
C ASP A 99 19.28 -33.06 -7.63
N PHE A 100 19.57 -31.85 -8.12
CA PHE A 100 19.19 -31.43 -9.46
C PHE A 100 19.91 -32.21 -10.57
N THR A 101 21.11 -32.74 -10.31
CA THR A 101 21.84 -33.56 -11.28
C THR A 101 21.09 -34.87 -11.50
N LEU A 102 20.73 -35.55 -10.40
CA LEU A 102 19.94 -36.78 -10.45
C LEU A 102 18.59 -36.57 -11.15
N ILE A 103 17.90 -35.47 -10.86
CA ILE A 103 16.59 -35.16 -11.48
C ILE A 103 16.73 -34.98 -12.99
N VAL A 104 17.72 -34.20 -13.42
CA VAL A 104 17.98 -33.92 -14.84
C VAL A 104 18.41 -35.22 -15.57
N ASP A 105 19.25 -36.04 -14.95
CA ASP A 105 19.66 -37.34 -15.48
C ASP A 105 18.48 -38.32 -15.62
N LEU A 106 17.60 -38.38 -14.63
CA LEU A 106 16.39 -39.22 -14.67
C LEU A 106 15.42 -38.75 -15.76
N ILE A 107 15.29 -37.44 -16.00
CA ILE A 107 14.43 -36.93 -17.06
C ILE A 107 14.90 -37.44 -18.43
N ASP A 108 16.22 -37.41 -18.70
CA ASP A 108 16.78 -37.90 -19.96
C ASP A 108 16.71 -39.44 -20.05
N GLN A 109 17.21 -40.15 -19.03
CA GLN A 109 17.36 -41.62 -19.04
C GLN A 109 16.01 -42.33 -19.11
N GLU A 110 15.02 -41.84 -18.36
CA GLU A 110 13.69 -42.44 -18.30
C GLU A 110 12.68 -41.74 -19.21
N SER A 111 13.11 -40.79 -20.04
CA SER A 111 12.23 -40.06 -20.97
C SER A 111 10.98 -39.50 -20.29
N VAL A 112 11.17 -38.81 -19.16
CA VAL A 112 10.08 -38.22 -18.38
C VAL A 112 9.30 -37.22 -19.24
N THR A 113 7.97 -37.36 -19.28
CA THR A 113 7.07 -36.50 -20.07
C THR A 113 6.36 -35.46 -19.21
N ILE A 114 6.07 -35.77 -17.95
CA ILE A 114 5.34 -34.88 -17.03
C ILE A 114 6.07 -34.80 -15.69
N ALA A 115 6.32 -33.57 -15.21
CA ALA A 115 6.92 -33.33 -13.90
C ALA A 115 6.22 -32.21 -13.13
N ASP A 116 6.40 -32.23 -11.81
CA ASP A 116 5.78 -31.33 -10.85
C ASP A 116 6.84 -30.62 -10.01
N PHE A 117 6.72 -29.31 -9.85
CA PHE A 117 7.62 -28.55 -8.97
C PHE A 117 6.87 -27.46 -8.23
N VAL A 118 7.35 -27.09 -7.05
CA VAL A 118 6.97 -25.80 -6.45
C VAL A 118 7.80 -24.68 -7.09
N PRO A 119 7.28 -23.43 -7.23
CA PRO A 119 8.00 -22.32 -7.86
C PRO A 119 9.44 -22.13 -7.39
N SER A 120 9.71 -22.21 -6.09
CA SER A 120 11.08 -22.08 -5.55
C SER A 120 12.04 -23.19 -6.01
N VAL A 121 11.59 -24.44 -6.06
CA VAL A 121 12.39 -25.57 -6.57
C VAL A 121 12.58 -25.45 -8.08
N PHE A 122 11.55 -25.01 -8.79
CA PHE A 122 11.62 -24.75 -10.23
C PHE A 122 12.67 -23.67 -10.57
N GLN A 123 12.76 -22.59 -9.79
CA GLN A 123 13.81 -21.58 -9.98
C GLN A 123 15.20 -22.19 -9.88
N LEU A 124 15.46 -22.98 -8.83
CA LEU A 124 16.76 -23.63 -8.64
C LEU A 124 17.09 -24.61 -9.77
N LEU A 125 16.08 -25.35 -10.24
CA LEU A 125 16.20 -26.23 -11.39
C LEU A 125 16.53 -25.42 -12.66
N LEU A 126 15.86 -24.30 -12.91
CA LEU A 126 16.12 -23.42 -14.04
C LEU A 126 17.55 -22.85 -14.00
N ASP A 127 18.00 -22.39 -12.84
CA ASP A 127 19.37 -21.89 -12.64
C ASP A 127 20.39 -22.98 -12.96
N TYR A 128 20.14 -24.22 -12.51
CA TYR A 128 20.97 -25.37 -12.82
C TYR A 128 20.99 -25.67 -14.33
N ILE A 129 19.82 -25.75 -14.97
CA ILE A 129 19.67 -26.05 -16.41
C ILE A 129 20.34 -24.97 -17.29
N THR A 130 20.30 -23.71 -16.88
CA THR A 130 20.90 -22.61 -17.63
C THR A 130 22.44 -22.71 -17.68
N ASN A 131 23.04 -23.43 -16.73
CA ASN A 131 24.48 -23.60 -16.61
C ASN A 131 25.04 -24.88 -17.28
N ILE A 132 24.19 -25.72 -17.89
CA ILE A 132 24.62 -26.98 -18.55
C ILE A 132 24.51 -26.89 -20.08
N THR A 133 25.51 -27.41 -20.80
CA THR A 133 25.69 -27.18 -22.24
C THR A 133 24.73 -27.97 -23.15
N ASN A 134 24.03 -28.98 -22.60
CA ASN A 134 23.15 -29.91 -23.35
C ASN A 134 21.69 -29.92 -22.85
N ALA A 135 21.25 -28.86 -22.17
CA ALA A 135 19.92 -28.74 -21.58
C ALA A 135 18.75 -29.10 -22.53
N HIS A 136 18.80 -28.63 -23.78
CA HIS A 136 17.77 -28.92 -24.80
C HIS A 136 17.67 -30.40 -25.17
N HIS A 137 18.78 -31.14 -25.12
CA HIS A 137 18.75 -32.59 -25.35
C HIS A 137 18.11 -33.32 -24.17
N ILE A 138 18.51 -32.94 -22.95
CA ILE A 138 18.10 -33.61 -21.71
C ILE A 138 16.58 -33.48 -21.48
N LEU A 139 16.02 -32.29 -21.71
CA LEU A 139 14.61 -32.02 -21.42
C LEU A 139 13.68 -32.26 -22.61
N ARG A 140 14.17 -32.88 -23.70
CA ARG A 140 13.40 -33.05 -24.95
C ARG A 140 12.14 -33.91 -24.80
N SER A 141 12.11 -34.83 -23.84
CA SER A 141 10.97 -35.71 -23.58
C SER A 141 9.86 -35.01 -22.80
N LEU A 142 10.20 -33.94 -22.08
CA LEU A 142 9.28 -33.22 -21.21
C LEU A 142 8.26 -32.48 -22.08
N ARG A 143 6.97 -32.74 -21.86
CA ARG A 143 5.87 -32.08 -22.56
C ARG A 143 5.01 -31.20 -21.66
N GLN A 144 4.99 -31.48 -20.35
CA GLN A 144 4.18 -30.72 -19.39
C GLN A 144 4.90 -30.54 -18.05
N LEU A 145 4.89 -29.30 -17.55
CA LEU A 145 5.22 -28.95 -16.18
C LEU A 145 3.97 -28.48 -15.44
N ILE A 146 3.74 -29.08 -14.28
CA ILE A 146 2.73 -28.61 -13.33
C ILE A 146 3.48 -27.91 -12.21
N ILE A 147 3.25 -26.62 -12.05
CA ILE A 147 3.94 -25.82 -11.05
C ILE A 147 2.90 -25.25 -10.10
N GLY A 148 3.04 -25.50 -8.80
CA GLY A 148 1.97 -25.17 -7.88
C GLY A 148 2.42 -25.12 -6.43
N GLY A 149 1.49 -24.73 -5.57
CA GLY A 149 1.73 -24.68 -4.13
C GLY A 149 2.48 -23.45 -3.65
N GLU A 150 2.97 -22.53 -4.49
CA GLU A 150 3.45 -21.19 -4.10
C GLU A 150 3.00 -20.12 -5.09
N ALA A 151 3.17 -18.84 -4.74
CA ALA A 151 2.93 -17.75 -5.68
C ALA A 151 3.95 -17.84 -6.84
N MET A 152 3.46 -17.82 -8.07
CA MET A 152 4.27 -18.00 -9.27
C MET A 152 4.64 -16.64 -9.88
N GLN A 153 5.94 -16.40 -10.05
CA GLN A 153 6.48 -15.21 -10.70
C GLN A 153 6.62 -15.46 -12.20
N ALA A 154 6.39 -14.43 -13.02
CA ALA A 154 6.42 -14.61 -14.47
C ALA A 154 7.83 -14.77 -15.06
N ALA A 155 8.83 -14.08 -14.53
CA ALA A 155 10.17 -14.03 -15.12
C ALA A 155 10.85 -15.42 -15.29
N PRO A 156 10.89 -16.31 -14.27
CA PRO A 156 11.50 -17.64 -14.41
C PRO A 156 10.75 -18.52 -15.40
N ILE A 157 9.43 -18.38 -15.44
CA ILE A 157 8.55 -19.13 -16.32
C ILE A 157 8.77 -18.72 -17.78
N TRP A 158 8.81 -17.42 -18.07
CA TRP A 158 9.10 -16.93 -19.42
C TRP A 158 10.51 -17.29 -19.88
N GLN A 159 11.50 -17.23 -18.99
CA GLN A 159 12.86 -17.69 -19.30
C GLN A 159 12.84 -19.17 -19.71
N PHE A 160 12.19 -20.05 -18.94
CA PHE A 160 12.07 -21.45 -19.31
C PHE A 160 11.33 -21.65 -20.64
N MET A 161 10.19 -20.99 -20.84
CA MET A 161 9.42 -21.10 -22.10
C MET A 161 10.24 -20.65 -23.32
N SER A 162 11.11 -19.65 -23.15
CA SER A 162 12.00 -19.18 -24.22
C SER A 162 13.08 -20.20 -24.58
N MET A 163 13.55 -20.99 -23.59
CA MET A 163 14.53 -22.05 -23.79
C MET A 163 13.88 -23.34 -24.31
N PHE A 164 12.65 -23.66 -23.88
CA PHE A 164 11.98 -24.91 -24.23
C PHE A 164 10.61 -24.65 -24.88
N PRO A 165 10.58 -24.05 -26.09
CA PRO A 165 9.35 -23.78 -26.80
C PRO A 165 8.68 -25.11 -27.17
N GLY A 166 7.55 -25.43 -26.53
CA GLY A 166 6.81 -26.67 -26.72
C GLY A 166 6.47 -27.41 -25.43
N VAL A 167 7.11 -27.06 -24.30
CA VAL A 167 6.74 -27.60 -22.98
C VAL A 167 5.58 -26.78 -22.42
N GLY A 168 4.44 -27.42 -22.20
CA GLY A 168 3.29 -26.79 -21.54
C GLY A 168 3.59 -26.51 -20.07
N ILE A 169 3.12 -25.37 -19.55
CA ILE A 169 3.26 -25.01 -18.13
C ILE A 169 1.89 -24.66 -17.58
N SER A 170 1.56 -25.22 -16.42
CA SER A 170 0.32 -24.91 -15.71
C SER A 170 0.60 -24.44 -14.29
N ASN A 171 -0.06 -23.37 -13.86
CA ASN A 171 -0.13 -23.01 -12.45
C ASN A 171 -1.27 -23.79 -11.78
N ALA A 172 -0.97 -24.51 -10.71
CA ALA A 172 -1.93 -25.32 -9.96
C ALA A 172 -2.08 -24.80 -8.53
N TYR A 173 -3.32 -24.53 -8.13
CA TYR A 173 -3.66 -24.08 -6.78
C TYR A 173 -4.70 -24.99 -6.15
N GLY A 174 -4.47 -25.34 -4.89
CA GLY A 174 -5.48 -25.91 -4.02
C GLY A 174 -4.87 -26.36 -2.69
N PRO A 175 -5.58 -26.17 -1.57
CA PRO A 175 -5.20 -26.72 -0.28
C PRO A 175 -5.51 -28.22 -0.17
N THR A 176 -4.86 -28.90 0.76
CA THR A 176 -5.01 -30.35 1.00
C THR A 176 -6.44 -30.76 1.37
N GLU A 177 -7.17 -29.85 1.99
CA GLU A 177 -8.59 -29.96 2.33
C GLU A 177 -9.51 -30.00 1.12
N THR A 178 -8.99 -29.74 -0.08
CA THR A 178 -9.73 -29.71 -1.34
C THR A 178 -9.21 -30.72 -2.36
N SER A 179 -8.65 -31.87 -1.93
CA SER A 179 -8.16 -32.92 -2.83
C SER A 179 -7.07 -32.43 -3.80
N ILE A 180 -5.97 -31.90 -3.27
CA ILE A 180 -4.78 -31.42 -4.03
C ILE A 180 -5.05 -30.05 -4.69
N GLY A 181 -4.74 -29.90 -5.98
CA GLY A 181 -4.97 -28.68 -6.77
C GLY A 181 -6.31 -28.73 -7.49
N VAL A 182 -7.13 -27.70 -7.34
CA VAL A 182 -8.51 -27.60 -7.85
C VAL A 182 -8.80 -26.34 -8.65
N ILE A 183 -7.84 -25.42 -8.74
CA ILE A 183 -7.87 -24.23 -9.59
C ILE A 183 -6.60 -24.27 -10.46
N PHE A 184 -6.75 -24.06 -11.77
CA PHE A 184 -5.65 -24.17 -12.72
C PHE A 184 -5.63 -23.03 -13.73
N PHE A 185 -4.43 -22.62 -14.08
CA PHE A 185 -4.15 -21.67 -15.15
C PHE A 185 -3.18 -22.27 -16.15
N GLU A 186 -3.49 -22.20 -17.45
CA GLU A 186 -2.51 -22.46 -18.51
C GLU A 186 -1.63 -21.25 -18.67
N VAL A 187 -0.33 -21.41 -18.48
CA VAL A 187 0.61 -20.33 -18.76
C VAL A 187 0.78 -20.24 -20.27
N TYR A 188 0.59 -19.04 -20.80
CA TYR A 188 0.87 -18.70 -22.19
C TYR A 188 1.82 -17.50 -22.23
N GLU A 189 2.46 -17.27 -23.39
CA GLU A 189 3.35 -16.13 -23.56
C GLU A 189 2.62 -14.81 -23.23
N LYS A 190 3.26 -13.96 -22.40
CA LYS A 190 2.71 -12.67 -21.98
C LYS A 190 1.42 -12.76 -21.14
N CYS A 191 1.18 -13.87 -20.45
CA CYS A 191 0.16 -13.92 -19.40
C CYS A 191 0.42 -12.87 -18.30
N PRO A 192 -0.59 -12.49 -17.49
CA PRO A 192 -0.42 -11.49 -16.44
C PRO A 192 0.67 -11.86 -15.41
N ASP A 193 1.30 -10.85 -14.80
CA ASP A 193 2.26 -10.98 -13.69
C ASP A 193 1.73 -10.21 -12.46
N PRO A 194 1.61 -10.83 -11.27
CA PRO A 194 1.86 -12.24 -10.96
C PRO A 194 0.89 -13.18 -11.68
N ILE A 195 1.39 -14.38 -12.01
CA ILE A 195 0.64 -15.39 -12.78
C ILE A 195 -0.62 -15.80 -12.02
N PRO A 196 -1.83 -15.70 -12.62
CA PRO A 196 -3.07 -16.10 -11.98
C PRO A 196 -3.07 -17.58 -11.58
N ILE A 197 -3.87 -17.93 -10.58
CA ILE A 197 -4.13 -19.34 -10.21
C ILE A 197 -5.19 -19.97 -11.12
N GLY A 198 -5.98 -19.14 -11.82
CA GLY A 198 -6.81 -19.56 -12.94
C GLY A 198 -8.25 -19.88 -12.56
N ARG A 199 -8.83 -20.94 -13.13
CA ARG A 199 -10.25 -21.31 -12.99
C ARG A 199 -10.44 -22.65 -12.28
N PRO A 200 -11.56 -22.85 -11.56
CA PRO A 200 -11.83 -24.12 -10.91
C PRO A 200 -12.02 -25.27 -11.91
N LEU A 201 -11.72 -26.49 -11.47
CA LEU A 201 -12.03 -27.73 -12.19
C LEU A 201 -13.53 -27.94 -12.38
N HIS A 202 -13.92 -28.87 -13.26
CA HIS A 202 -15.30 -29.34 -13.33
C HIS A 202 -15.76 -29.84 -11.96
N ASN A 203 -17.02 -29.56 -11.63
CA ASN A 203 -17.67 -29.90 -10.36
C ASN A 203 -17.04 -29.22 -9.12
N VAL A 204 -16.22 -28.19 -9.31
CA VAL A 204 -15.65 -27.34 -8.25
C VAL A 204 -16.21 -25.92 -8.40
N TYR A 205 -16.54 -25.29 -7.28
CA TYR A 205 -17.03 -23.92 -7.24
C TYR A 205 -16.07 -23.07 -6.43
N THR A 206 -15.89 -21.81 -6.82
CA THR A 206 -15.06 -20.84 -6.10
C THR A 206 -15.85 -19.57 -5.88
N VAL A 207 -15.82 -19.04 -4.66
CA VAL A 207 -16.47 -17.78 -4.31
C VAL A 207 -15.48 -16.91 -3.56
N ILE A 208 -15.51 -15.60 -3.82
CA ILE A 208 -14.67 -14.62 -3.13
C ILE A 208 -15.58 -13.73 -2.30
N LEU A 209 -15.40 -13.78 -0.98
CA LEU A 209 -16.32 -13.16 -0.02
C LEU A 209 -15.63 -12.08 0.82
N ASP A 210 -16.40 -11.10 1.28
CA ASP A 210 -15.96 -10.15 2.30
C ASP A 210 -16.03 -10.77 3.71
N SER A 211 -15.71 -9.97 4.73
CA SER A 211 -15.76 -10.39 6.15
C SER A 211 -17.17 -10.73 6.65
N HIS A 212 -18.20 -10.38 5.90
CA HIS A 212 -19.61 -10.63 6.23
C HIS A 212 -20.23 -11.75 5.40
N LEU A 213 -19.40 -12.52 4.66
CA LEU A 213 -19.82 -13.59 3.75
C LEU A 213 -20.65 -13.12 2.54
N HIS A 214 -20.51 -11.86 2.13
CA HIS A 214 -21.11 -11.37 0.88
C HIS A 214 -20.13 -11.50 -0.29
N PRO A 215 -20.59 -11.90 -1.49
CA PRO A 215 -19.78 -11.90 -2.70
C PRO A 215 -19.24 -10.49 -3.01
N VAL A 216 -17.94 -10.40 -3.30
CA VAL A 216 -17.32 -9.14 -3.74
C VAL A 216 -17.41 -8.98 -5.26
N PRO A 217 -17.50 -7.74 -5.79
CA PRO A 217 -17.46 -7.50 -7.23
C PRO A 217 -16.15 -7.98 -7.90
N ILE A 218 -16.21 -8.21 -9.20
CA ILE A 218 -15.02 -8.51 -10.02
C ILE A 218 -13.95 -7.42 -9.83
N GLY A 219 -12.70 -7.83 -9.64
CA GLY A 219 -11.57 -6.94 -9.37
C GLY A 219 -11.36 -6.55 -7.91
N ILE A 220 -12.32 -6.82 -7.02
CA ILE A 220 -12.21 -6.54 -5.59
C ILE A 220 -11.63 -7.76 -4.85
N ALA A 221 -10.72 -7.51 -3.91
CA ALA A 221 -10.10 -8.54 -3.09
C ALA A 221 -11.03 -9.02 -1.97
N GLY A 222 -11.07 -10.33 -1.74
CA GLY A 222 -11.80 -10.97 -0.63
C GLY A 222 -11.18 -12.30 -0.23
N ASP A 223 -11.80 -12.99 0.73
CA ASP A 223 -11.42 -14.33 1.18
C ASP A 223 -11.87 -15.38 0.14
N LEU A 224 -10.98 -16.30 -0.24
CA LEU A 224 -11.27 -17.36 -1.20
C LEU A 224 -11.91 -18.57 -0.51
N TYR A 225 -13.05 -19.01 -1.05
CA TYR A 225 -13.78 -20.21 -0.63
C TYR A 225 -13.89 -21.21 -1.77
N VAL A 226 -13.76 -22.50 -1.46
CA VAL A 226 -13.86 -23.60 -2.41
C VAL A 226 -15.03 -24.52 -2.04
N GLY A 227 -15.90 -24.79 -2.99
CA GLY A 227 -17.01 -25.74 -2.88
C GLY A 227 -16.92 -26.84 -3.93
N GLY A 228 -17.81 -27.83 -3.84
CA GLY A 228 -17.96 -28.90 -4.82
C GLY A 228 -17.35 -30.22 -4.36
N VAL A 229 -17.20 -31.14 -5.32
CA VAL A 229 -16.93 -32.56 -5.04
C VAL A 229 -15.51 -32.85 -4.52
N CYS A 230 -14.60 -31.88 -4.65
CA CYS A 230 -13.22 -32.01 -4.19
C CYS A 230 -13.04 -31.58 -2.72
N VAL A 231 -14.05 -30.97 -2.08
CA VAL A 231 -13.98 -30.58 -0.66
C VAL A 231 -13.97 -31.84 0.21
N GLY A 232 -12.95 -31.98 1.05
CA GLY A 232 -12.78 -33.11 1.96
C GLY A 232 -13.81 -33.15 3.09
N LEU A 233 -13.79 -34.23 3.87
CA LEU A 233 -14.74 -34.47 4.95
C LEU A 233 -14.48 -33.59 6.18
N GLY A 234 -13.25 -33.12 6.35
CA GLY A 234 -12.80 -32.35 7.51
C GLY A 234 -11.48 -32.88 8.06
N TYR A 235 -11.24 -32.61 9.33
CA TYR A 235 -10.04 -33.02 10.04
C TYR A 235 -10.28 -34.24 10.95
N LEU A 236 -9.38 -35.22 10.88
CA LEU A 236 -9.42 -36.47 11.63
C LEU A 236 -9.51 -36.21 13.15
N LYS A 237 -10.64 -36.65 13.74
CA LYS A 237 -10.94 -36.50 15.17
C LYS A 237 -10.84 -35.05 15.69
N ASN A 238 -11.08 -34.06 14.83
CA ASN A 238 -11.00 -32.65 15.19
C ASN A 238 -12.18 -31.86 14.60
N GLN A 239 -13.37 -32.07 15.16
CA GLN A 239 -14.61 -31.46 14.70
C GLN A 239 -14.59 -29.93 14.88
N GLU A 240 -14.06 -29.43 15.99
CA GLU A 240 -13.94 -28.00 16.26
C GLU A 240 -13.15 -27.28 15.17
N ALA A 241 -11.96 -27.79 14.80
CA ALA A 241 -11.20 -27.20 13.70
C ALA A 241 -11.89 -27.37 12.34
N THR A 242 -12.70 -28.42 12.18
CA THR A 242 -13.46 -28.66 10.95
C THR A 242 -14.55 -27.61 10.78
N ASP A 243 -15.36 -27.36 11.80
CA ASP A 243 -16.50 -26.44 11.72
C ASP A 243 -16.07 -24.98 11.49
N LEU A 244 -14.85 -24.61 11.89
CA LEU A 244 -14.30 -23.27 11.68
C LEU A 244 -14.02 -22.95 10.20
N VAL A 245 -13.69 -23.95 9.39
CA VAL A 245 -13.24 -23.73 7.99
C VAL A 245 -14.07 -24.49 6.96
N PHE A 246 -14.81 -25.54 7.33
CA PHE A 246 -15.75 -26.25 6.47
C PHE A 246 -17.18 -25.79 6.78
N ILE A 247 -17.53 -24.60 6.31
CA ILE A 247 -18.80 -23.96 6.61
C ILE A 247 -19.95 -24.49 5.75
N THR A 248 -21.17 -24.38 6.25
CA THR A 248 -22.37 -24.59 5.43
C THR A 248 -22.42 -23.57 4.31
N ASN A 249 -22.70 -24.02 3.09
CA ASN A 249 -22.84 -23.14 1.95
C ASN A 249 -24.08 -22.22 2.11
N PRO A 250 -23.92 -20.88 2.16
CA PRO A 250 -25.04 -19.96 2.28
C PRO A 250 -25.71 -19.64 0.92
N PHE A 251 -25.14 -20.09 -0.19
CA PHE A 251 -25.57 -19.77 -1.55
C PHE A 251 -26.39 -20.91 -2.18
N PRO A 252 -27.71 -20.75 -2.35
CA PRO A 252 -28.57 -21.80 -2.90
C PRO A 252 -28.25 -22.15 -4.36
N GLU A 253 -27.66 -21.23 -5.12
CA GLU A 253 -27.24 -21.43 -6.52
C GLU A 253 -25.99 -22.32 -6.66
N ILE A 254 -25.23 -22.51 -5.59
CA ILE A 254 -24.05 -23.39 -5.59
C ILE A 254 -24.46 -24.79 -5.15
N SER A 255 -24.30 -25.78 -6.03
CA SER A 255 -24.69 -27.18 -5.78
C SER A 255 -23.86 -27.90 -4.69
N SER A 256 -23.00 -27.18 -3.97
CA SER A 256 -22.19 -27.71 -2.87
C SER A 256 -22.91 -27.58 -1.53
N LYS A 257 -22.87 -28.61 -0.68
CA LYS A 257 -23.40 -28.52 0.70
C LYS A 257 -22.49 -27.73 1.63
N LYS A 258 -21.18 -27.76 1.39
CA LYS A 258 -20.16 -27.10 2.20
C LYS A 258 -19.23 -26.24 1.35
N LEU A 259 -18.69 -25.20 1.97
CA LEU A 259 -17.59 -24.41 1.44
C LEU A 259 -16.39 -24.54 2.40
N TYR A 260 -15.20 -24.73 1.84
CA TYR A 260 -13.94 -24.66 2.57
C TYR A 260 -13.36 -23.24 2.49
N LYS A 261 -13.15 -22.62 3.65
CA LYS A 261 -12.45 -21.35 3.80
C LYS A 261 -10.95 -21.60 3.71
N THR A 262 -10.32 -21.16 2.61
CA THR A 262 -8.91 -21.45 2.32
C THR A 262 -7.92 -20.74 3.24
N GLY A 263 -8.35 -19.61 3.82
CA GLY A 263 -7.46 -18.68 4.51
C GLY A 263 -6.66 -17.80 3.55
N ASP A 264 -6.93 -17.82 2.25
CA ASP A 264 -6.22 -17.04 1.24
C ASP A 264 -7.06 -15.85 0.75
N LYS A 265 -6.40 -14.73 0.45
CA LYS A 265 -6.97 -13.58 -0.26
C LYS A 265 -6.82 -13.77 -1.75
N ALA A 266 -7.90 -13.49 -2.47
CA ALA A 266 -7.92 -13.54 -3.93
C ALA A 266 -8.85 -12.46 -4.51
N LYS A 267 -8.79 -12.26 -5.82
CA LYS A 267 -9.80 -11.50 -6.58
C LYS A 267 -10.09 -12.18 -7.91
N PHE A 268 -11.31 -11.99 -8.42
CA PHE A 268 -11.65 -12.36 -9.78
C PHE A 268 -11.09 -11.32 -10.75
N LEU A 269 -10.49 -11.79 -11.84
CA LEU A 269 -10.15 -11.00 -13.00
C LEU A 269 -11.36 -10.91 -13.95
N PRO A 270 -11.42 -9.89 -14.83
CA PRO A 270 -12.54 -9.72 -15.76
C PRO A 270 -12.77 -10.91 -16.71
N ASP A 271 -11.73 -11.68 -16.98
CA ASP A 271 -11.79 -12.90 -17.79
C ASP A 271 -12.22 -14.14 -16.99
N GLY A 272 -12.60 -13.99 -15.71
CA GLY A 272 -13.01 -15.09 -14.84
C GLY A 272 -11.85 -15.91 -14.25
N ASN A 273 -10.58 -15.59 -14.56
CA ASN A 273 -9.45 -16.17 -13.83
C ASN A 273 -9.37 -15.59 -12.41
N ILE A 274 -8.80 -16.36 -11.50
CA ILE A 274 -8.60 -15.95 -10.11
C ILE A 274 -7.14 -15.55 -9.93
N GLN A 275 -6.92 -14.36 -9.35
CA GLN A 275 -5.60 -13.90 -8.94
C GLN A 275 -5.42 -14.07 -7.43
N PHE A 276 -4.35 -14.76 -7.05
CA PHE A 276 -3.95 -14.95 -5.65
C PHE A 276 -3.24 -13.69 -5.11
N LEU A 277 -3.58 -13.27 -3.89
CA LEU A 277 -3.08 -12.04 -3.27
C LEU A 277 -2.32 -12.27 -1.94
N GLY A 278 -2.25 -13.51 -1.45
CA GLY A 278 -1.58 -13.85 -0.19
C GLY A 278 -2.48 -14.56 0.83
N ARG A 279 -1.97 -14.80 2.04
CA ARG A 279 -2.70 -15.46 3.15
C ARG A 279 -3.27 -14.45 4.14
N THR A 280 -4.31 -14.88 4.86
CA THR A 280 -4.92 -14.16 5.99
C THR A 280 -4.43 -14.62 7.37
N ASP A 281 -3.79 -15.79 7.48
CA ASP A 281 -3.27 -16.36 8.74
C ASP A 281 -1.74 -16.26 8.89
N HIS A 282 -1.23 -16.58 10.09
CA HIS A 282 0.18 -16.39 10.49
C HIS A 282 1.16 -17.44 9.91
N GLN A 283 0.71 -18.32 9.02
CA GLN A 283 1.59 -19.29 8.36
C GLN A 283 2.44 -18.60 7.30
N VAL A 284 3.76 -18.74 7.41
CA VAL A 284 4.69 -18.05 6.53
C VAL A 284 5.52 -19.03 5.72
N LYS A 285 5.73 -18.66 4.46
CA LYS A 285 6.73 -19.28 3.60
C LYS A 285 7.96 -18.41 3.60
N ILE A 286 9.06 -18.96 4.09
CA ILE A 286 10.36 -18.28 4.08
C ILE A 286 11.31 -19.19 3.31
N ARG A 287 11.86 -18.66 2.20
CA ARG A 287 12.84 -19.36 1.34
C ARG A 287 12.37 -20.76 0.90
N GLY A 288 11.11 -20.87 0.45
CA GLY A 288 10.54 -22.13 -0.07
C GLY A 288 10.10 -23.15 0.99
N ILE A 289 10.21 -22.82 2.28
CA ILE A 289 9.82 -23.72 3.38
C ILE A 289 8.59 -23.16 4.07
N ARG A 290 7.55 -23.99 4.23
CA ARG A 290 6.39 -23.68 5.08
C ARG A 290 6.83 -23.80 6.53
N ILE A 291 6.90 -22.66 7.22
CA ILE A 291 7.36 -22.60 8.61
C ILE A 291 6.17 -22.28 9.50
N GLU A 292 5.90 -23.17 10.45
CA GLU A 292 5.00 -22.87 11.56
C GLU A 292 5.78 -22.17 12.67
N LEU A 293 5.42 -20.93 12.94
CA LEU A 293 6.09 -20.11 13.95
C LEU A 293 6.02 -20.77 15.34
N GLY A 294 4.94 -21.48 15.65
CA GLY A 294 4.75 -22.23 16.89
C GLY A 294 5.72 -23.40 17.11
N GLU A 295 6.35 -23.94 16.06
CA GLU A 295 7.39 -24.97 16.20
C GLU A 295 8.68 -24.37 16.79
N ILE A 296 9.02 -23.16 16.34
CA ILE A 296 10.18 -22.40 16.80
C ILE A 296 9.94 -21.92 18.24
N GLU A 297 8.72 -21.46 18.55
CA GLU A 297 8.31 -21.09 19.90
C GLU A 297 8.47 -22.25 20.88
N ARG A 298 8.03 -23.46 20.49
CA ARG A 298 8.16 -24.64 21.36
C ARG A 298 9.62 -25.04 21.57
N ALA A 299 10.45 -24.96 20.53
CA ALA A 299 11.89 -25.20 20.67
C ALA A 299 12.57 -24.16 21.57
N LEU A 300 12.17 -22.88 21.50
CA LEU A 300 12.63 -21.82 22.39
C LEU A 300 12.18 -22.04 23.84
N ALA A 301 10.94 -22.50 24.05
CA ALA A 301 10.38 -22.78 25.37
C ALA A 301 11.07 -23.94 26.11
N GLU A 302 11.81 -24.80 25.40
CA GLU A 302 12.65 -25.85 26.01
C GLU A 302 13.99 -25.32 26.54
N HIS A 303 14.35 -24.06 26.28
CA HIS A 303 15.55 -23.46 26.84
C HIS A 303 15.33 -23.19 28.35
N PRO A 304 16.24 -23.64 29.25
CA PRO A 304 16.02 -23.57 30.71
C PRO A 304 15.77 -22.16 31.23
N ASP A 305 16.38 -21.17 30.58
CA ASP A 305 16.28 -19.74 30.96
C ASP A 305 15.13 -18.97 30.28
N VAL A 306 14.37 -19.60 29.37
CA VAL A 306 13.22 -18.96 28.71
C VAL A 306 11.96 -19.17 29.55
N LYS A 307 11.22 -18.08 29.80
CA LYS A 307 9.94 -18.09 30.50
C LYS A 307 8.77 -18.20 29.53
N ASP A 308 8.71 -17.28 28.56
CA ASP A 308 7.70 -17.21 27.51
C ASP A 308 8.35 -16.75 26.19
N CYS A 309 7.78 -17.11 25.03
CA CYS A 309 8.27 -16.64 23.73
C CYS A 309 7.15 -16.56 22.68
N VAL A 310 7.36 -15.75 21.63
CA VAL A 310 6.51 -15.67 20.45
C VAL A 310 7.38 -15.39 19.23
N VAL A 311 7.10 -16.03 18.10
CA VAL A 311 7.87 -15.87 16.85
C VAL A 311 6.96 -15.29 15.78
N LEU A 312 7.45 -14.27 15.08
CA LEU A 312 6.75 -13.60 14.00
C LEU A 312 7.57 -13.64 12.72
N ALA A 313 6.87 -13.55 11.58
CA ALA A 313 7.49 -13.30 10.30
C ALA A 313 7.33 -11.84 9.92
N GLN A 314 8.42 -11.22 9.51
CA GLN A 314 8.48 -9.82 9.11
C GLN A 314 8.95 -9.75 7.65
N GLN A 315 8.57 -8.70 6.93
CA GLN A 315 9.15 -8.36 5.64
C GLN A 315 10.16 -7.24 5.84
N ASP A 316 11.29 -7.33 5.14
CA ASP A 316 12.23 -6.22 5.08
C ASP A 316 11.86 -5.20 4.00
N GLN A 317 12.64 -4.12 3.90
CA GLN A 317 12.40 -3.04 2.95
C GLN A 317 12.51 -3.47 1.48
N GLN A 318 13.10 -4.63 1.20
CA GLN A 318 13.22 -5.24 -0.14
C GLN A 318 12.08 -6.25 -0.41
N GLY A 319 11.24 -6.52 0.58
CA GLY A 319 10.09 -7.43 0.50
C GLY A 319 10.41 -8.87 0.94
N ASP A 320 11.65 -9.14 1.35
CA ASP A 320 12.10 -10.46 1.77
C ASP A 320 11.56 -10.81 3.17
N LYS A 321 11.00 -12.01 3.29
CA LYS A 321 10.47 -12.50 4.56
C LYS A 321 11.58 -13.04 5.45
N TYR A 322 11.60 -12.65 6.72
CA TYR A 322 12.50 -13.19 7.74
C TYR A 322 11.78 -13.45 9.07
N LEU A 323 12.39 -14.26 9.94
CA LEU A 323 11.84 -14.64 11.24
C LEU A 323 12.43 -13.78 12.35
N ILE A 324 11.58 -13.32 13.28
CA ILE A 324 11.96 -12.70 14.54
C ILE A 324 11.37 -13.46 15.73
N ALA A 325 12.17 -13.69 16.77
CA ALA A 325 11.70 -14.23 18.05
C ALA A 325 11.71 -13.18 19.17
N TYR A 326 10.57 -13.02 19.84
CA TYR A 326 10.43 -12.27 21.08
C TYR A 326 10.47 -13.24 22.26
N VAL A 327 11.28 -12.94 23.26
CA VAL A 327 11.57 -13.89 24.36
C VAL A 327 11.55 -13.15 25.70
N VAL A 328 10.83 -13.72 26.67
CA VAL A 328 10.83 -13.27 28.06
C VAL A 328 11.75 -14.21 28.86
N PRO A 329 12.86 -13.73 29.45
CA PRO A 329 13.75 -14.55 30.26
C PRO A 329 13.14 -14.84 31.65
N ARG A 330 13.55 -15.95 32.28
CA ARG A 330 13.25 -16.22 33.69
C ARG A 330 14.01 -15.25 34.60
N GLN A 331 13.46 -14.96 35.79
CA GLN A 331 14.09 -14.04 36.75
C GLN A 331 15.53 -14.49 37.06
N GLN A 332 16.47 -13.54 37.03
CA GLN A 332 17.92 -13.72 37.27
C GLN A 332 18.73 -14.39 36.14
N ALA A 333 18.14 -14.71 34.98
CA ALA A 333 18.88 -15.21 33.82
C ALA A 333 19.43 -14.08 32.94
N THR A 334 20.67 -14.22 32.46
CA THR A 334 21.27 -13.34 31.45
C THR A 334 21.30 -14.06 30.11
N LEU A 335 20.31 -13.82 29.26
CA LEU A 335 20.19 -14.41 27.92
C LEU A 335 20.67 -13.42 26.85
N THR A 336 21.36 -13.89 25.82
CA THR A 336 21.67 -13.09 24.64
C THR A 336 21.01 -13.67 23.36
N PRO A 337 20.75 -12.84 22.33
CA PRO A 337 20.35 -13.30 21.00
C PRO A 337 21.25 -14.40 20.41
N HIS A 338 22.55 -14.34 20.72
CA HIS A 338 23.52 -15.32 20.25
C HIS A 338 23.31 -16.70 20.89
N ASP A 339 23.02 -16.73 22.20
CA ASP A 339 22.76 -17.97 22.95
C ASP A 339 21.50 -18.67 22.44
N LEU A 340 20.42 -17.91 22.19
CA LEU A 340 19.16 -18.41 21.66
C LEU A 340 19.31 -18.94 20.22
N SER A 341 20.05 -18.24 19.36
CA SER A 341 20.34 -18.69 18.00
C SER A 341 21.18 -19.96 17.99
N HIS A 342 22.22 -20.03 18.83
CA HIS A 342 23.08 -21.20 18.96
C HIS A 342 22.33 -22.41 19.52
N PHE A 343 21.41 -22.20 20.48
CA PHE A 343 20.55 -23.25 21.01
C PHE A 343 19.59 -23.82 19.96
N LEU A 344 18.91 -22.95 19.20
CA LEU A 344 17.98 -23.39 18.15
C LEU A 344 18.68 -24.10 16.99
N LYS A 345 19.89 -23.68 16.61
CA LYS A 345 20.70 -24.35 15.56
C LYS A 345 21.04 -25.81 15.88
N LYS A 346 20.98 -26.22 17.15
CA LYS A 346 21.19 -27.63 17.56
C LYS A 346 19.94 -28.49 17.44
N LYS A 347 18.76 -27.89 17.31
CA LYS A 347 17.46 -28.57 17.38
C LYS A 347 16.62 -28.41 16.11
N LEU A 348 16.82 -27.32 15.37
CA LEU A 348 16.05 -26.98 14.18
C LEU A 348 16.99 -26.79 12.98
N PRO A 349 16.51 -27.05 11.76
CA PRO A 349 17.21 -26.67 10.53
C PRO A 349 17.55 -25.18 10.50
N SER A 350 18.66 -24.81 9.86
CA SER A 350 19.14 -23.42 9.78
C SER A 350 18.12 -22.44 9.18
N SER A 351 17.20 -22.93 8.35
CA SER A 351 16.10 -22.16 7.74
C SER A 351 14.97 -21.80 8.70
N MET A 352 14.82 -22.52 9.81
CA MET A 352 13.82 -22.27 10.86
C MET A 352 14.36 -21.44 12.02
N VAL A 353 15.66 -21.13 12.03
CA VAL A 353 16.29 -20.33 13.08
C VAL A 353 16.04 -18.84 12.81
N PRO A 354 15.42 -18.10 13.74
CA PRO A 354 15.21 -16.65 13.61
C PRO A 354 16.50 -15.89 13.31
N SER A 355 16.43 -14.93 12.40
CA SER A 355 17.55 -14.03 12.06
C SER A 355 17.57 -12.78 12.94
N SER A 356 16.58 -12.62 13.81
CA SER A 356 16.42 -11.51 14.75
C SER A 356 15.83 -12.01 16.08
N TYR A 357 16.28 -11.43 17.19
CA TYR A 357 15.77 -11.74 18.54
C TYR A 357 15.58 -10.48 19.36
N MET A 358 14.52 -10.44 20.15
CA MET A 358 14.22 -9.34 21.07
C MET A 358 13.85 -9.89 22.45
N LEU A 359 14.54 -9.39 23.48
CA LEU A 359 14.30 -9.78 24.87
C LEU A 359 13.35 -8.77 25.51
N LEU A 360 12.29 -9.27 26.15
CA LEU A 360 11.27 -8.45 26.82
C LEU A 360 11.21 -8.81 28.30
N GLU A 361 10.97 -7.83 29.17
CA GLU A 361 10.75 -8.09 30.60
C GLU A 361 9.43 -8.84 30.87
N ALA A 362 8.40 -8.55 30.08
CA ALA A 362 7.12 -9.24 30.07
C ALA A 362 6.41 -9.02 28.74
N PHE A 363 5.46 -9.90 28.40
CA PHE A 363 4.64 -9.70 27.22
C PHE A 363 3.52 -8.68 27.45
N PRO A 364 3.26 -7.78 26.48
CA PRO A 364 2.12 -6.89 26.55
C PRO A 364 0.82 -7.70 26.44
N LEU A 365 -0.11 -7.49 27.36
CA LEU A 365 -1.41 -8.18 27.40
C LEU A 365 -2.54 -7.19 27.10
N THR A 366 -3.61 -7.71 26.49
CA THR A 366 -4.89 -7.01 26.31
C THR A 366 -5.66 -6.96 27.65
N ALA A 367 -6.69 -6.12 27.74
CA ALA A 367 -7.57 -6.04 28.92
C ALA A 367 -8.22 -7.38 29.34
N GLY A 368 -8.29 -8.35 28.42
CA GLY A 368 -8.76 -9.71 28.67
C GLY A 368 -7.68 -10.73 29.02
N GLY A 369 -6.43 -10.30 29.28
CA GLY A 369 -5.32 -11.18 29.68
C GLY A 369 -4.66 -11.99 28.56
N LYS A 370 -4.97 -11.71 27.28
CA LYS A 370 -4.33 -12.35 26.11
C LYS A 370 -3.18 -11.51 25.57
N LEU A 371 -2.15 -12.16 25.00
CA LEU A 371 -1.01 -11.50 24.32
C LEU A 371 -1.47 -10.48 23.27
N HIS A 372 -0.97 -9.25 23.37
CA HIS A 372 -1.30 -8.16 22.47
C HIS A 372 -0.21 -7.99 21.41
N LEU A 373 -0.29 -8.79 20.34
CA LEU A 373 0.73 -8.86 19.27
C LEU A 373 1.05 -7.51 18.61
N GLN A 374 0.05 -6.62 18.50
CA GLN A 374 0.22 -5.28 17.92
C GLN A 374 0.95 -4.31 18.84
N ALA A 375 1.07 -4.63 20.13
CA ALA A 375 1.84 -3.86 21.10
C ALA A 375 3.24 -4.46 21.34
N LEU A 376 3.61 -5.53 20.62
CA LEU A 376 4.99 -5.99 20.62
C LEU A 376 5.88 -4.93 19.95
N PRO A 377 7.09 -4.66 20.48
CA PRO A 377 7.95 -3.65 19.90
C PRO A 377 8.34 -4.02 18.47
N ILE A 378 8.37 -3.04 17.58
CA ILE A 378 8.81 -3.22 16.20
C ILE A 378 10.34 -3.35 16.22
N PRO A 379 10.93 -4.39 15.61
CA PRO A 379 12.37 -4.60 15.64
C PRO A 379 13.11 -3.61 14.75
N ASP A 380 14.05 -2.88 15.33
CA ASP A 380 15.00 -2.07 14.59
C ASP A 380 16.18 -2.91 14.04
N GLN A 381 17.05 -2.28 13.25
CA GLN A 381 18.22 -2.96 12.66
C GLN A 381 19.28 -3.43 13.68
N SER A 382 19.20 -3.06 14.97
CA SER A 382 20.14 -3.53 16.01
C SER A 382 19.89 -4.98 16.44
N HIS A 383 18.71 -5.53 16.13
CA HIS A 383 18.28 -6.88 16.49
C HIS A 383 18.57 -7.94 15.42
N ARG A 384 18.98 -7.51 14.21
CA ARG A 384 19.43 -8.40 13.12
C ARG A 384 20.90 -8.76 13.32
N VAL A 385 21.26 -10.01 13.01
CA VAL A 385 22.67 -10.36 12.82
C VAL A 385 23.12 -9.75 11.49
N GLN A 386 23.65 -8.51 11.51
CA GLN A 386 23.88 -7.71 10.29
C GLN A 386 25.28 -7.79 9.68
N SER A 387 25.28 -7.72 8.34
CA SER A 387 26.38 -7.36 7.45
C SER A 387 25.99 -6.14 6.58
N ALA A 388 26.21 -4.91 7.07
CA ALA A 388 26.47 -3.63 6.35
C ALA A 388 26.48 -2.46 7.38
N THR A 389 27.43 -1.53 7.27
CA THR A 389 27.78 -0.54 8.32
C THR A 389 26.79 0.63 8.42
N TYR A 390 25.91 0.59 9.42
CA TYR A 390 25.21 1.78 9.93
C TYR A 390 26.20 2.79 10.51
N VAL A 391 26.07 4.06 10.10
CA VAL A 391 26.81 5.18 10.68
C VAL A 391 25.82 6.09 11.43
N PRO A 392 25.91 6.20 12.78
CA PRO A 392 25.07 7.11 13.56
C PRO A 392 25.43 8.56 13.27
N PRO A 393 24.52 9.51 13.62
CA PRO A 393 24.89 10.91 13.81
C PRO A 393 26.16 11.07 14.64
N ARG A 394 27.06 11.93 14.15
CA ARG A 394 28.39 12.20 14.73
C ARG A 394 28.45 13.59 15.36
N THR A 395 27.61 14.51 14.88
CA THR A 395 27.53 15.88 15.38
C THR A 395 26.13 16.17 15.95
N PRO A 396 26.00 17.14 16.89
CA PRO A 396 24.69 17.55 17.41
C PRO A 396 23.73 18.03 16.31
N LEU A 397 24.28 18.59 15.22
CA LEU A 397 23.49 19.02 14.07
C LEU A 397 22.99 17.82 13.24
N GLU A 398 23.83 16.80 13.03
CA GLU A 398 23.40 15.54 12.42
C GLU A 398 22.32 14.83 13.27
N GLU A 399 22.43 14.86 14.61
CA GLU A 399 21.43 14.29 15.53
C GLU A 399 20.08 14.98 15.38
N LEU A 400 20.08 16.31 15.43
CA LEU A 400 18.90 17.15 15.28
C LEU A 400 18.18 16.90 13.94
N ILE A 401 18.93 16.93 12.83
CA ILE A 401 18.38 16.68 11.49
C ILE A 401 17.84 15.25 11.41
N GLY A 402 18.55 14.28 11.98
CA GLY A 402 18.11 12.89 12.06
C GLY A 402 16.80 12.71 12.82
N GLU A 403 16.60 13.42 13.94
CA GLU A 403 15.34 13.42 14.69
C GLU A 403 14.17 13.98 13.87
N ILE A 404 14.39 15.11 13.20
CA ILE A 404 13.39 15.73 12.33
C ILE A 404 12.96 14.75 11.23
N TRP A 405 13.93 14.10 10.57
CA TRP A 405 13.64 13.15 9.50
C TRP A 405 12.90 11.91 10.00
N ARG A 406 13.32 11.32 11.12
CA ARG A 406 12.63 10.17 11.73
C ARG A 406 11.17 10.49 12.04
N GLY A 407 10.90 11.65 12.63
CA GLY A 407 9.54 12.07 12.97
C GLY A 407 8.64 12.30 11.75
N LEU A 408 9.19 12.83 10.66
CA LEU A 408 8.44 13.16 9.45
C LEU A 408 8.27 11.96 8.50
N LEU A 409 9.33 11.19 8.27
CA LEU A 409 9.32 9.98 7.44
C LEU A 409 8.72 8.78 8.18
N LYS A 410 8.52 8.89 9.49
CA LYS A 410 8.04 7.80 10.39
C LYS A 410 8.92 6.56 10.29
N ILE A 411 10.24 6.78 10.32
CA ILE A 411 11.27 5.74 10.31
C ILE A 411 12.00 5.73 11.64
N ASP A 412 12.25 4.54 12.19
CA ASP A 412 12.80 4.39 13.54
C ASP A 412 14.31 4.70 13.63
N ARG A 413 15.06 4.41 12.55
CA ARG A 413 16.51 4.59 12.49
C ARG A 413 16.92 5.06 11.11
N ILE A 414 17.83 6.04 11.08
CA ILE A 414 18.39 6.62 9.85
C ILE A 414 19.90 6.76 10.00
N SER A 415 20.66 6.29 9.01
CA SER A 415 22.10 6.52 8.94
C SER A 415 22.39 7.88 8.30
N VAL A 416 23.48 8.54 8.72
CA VAL A 416 23.81 9.89 8.23
C VAL A 416 24.08 9.99 6.73
N HIS A 417 24.30 8.85 6.06
CA HIS A 417 24.57 8.73 4.63
C HIS A 417 23.36 8.26 3.81
N GLU A 418 22.21 7.99 4.44
CA GLU A 418 20.99 7.64 3.73
C GLU A 418 20.34 8.88 3.11
N ASN A 419 19.81 8.72 1.91
CA ASN A 419 19.24 9.80 1.10
C ASN A 419 17.76 10.04 1.47
N PHE A 420 17.40 11.30 1.73
CA PHE A 420 16.04 11.72 2.10
C PHE A 420 14.96 11.21 1.14
N PHE A 421 15.22 11.30 -0.16
CA PHE A 421 14.26 10.98 -1.21
C PHE A 421 14.17 9.47 -1.44
N GLU A 422 15.25 8.73 -1.19
CA GLU A 422 15.24 7.26 -1.22
C GLU A 422 14.41 6.67 -0.08
N LEU A 423 14.42 7.34 1.08
CA LEU A 423 13.63 6.99 2.26
C LEU A 423 12.14 7.39 2.15
N GLY A 424 11.68 7.83 0.99
CA GLY A 424 10.28 8.21 0.74
C GLY A 424 9.97 9.68 0.98
N GLY A 425 10.99 10.52 1.18
CA GLY A 425 10.85 11.97 1.24
C GLY A 425 10.33 12.56 -0.08
N HIS A 426 9.41 13.52 0.02
CA HIS A 426 8.90 14.30 -1.11
C HIS A 426 8.89 15.79 -0.75
N SER A 427 8.61 16.67 -1.73
CA SER A 427 8.76 18.13 -1.57
C SER A 427 7.99 18.69 -0.37
N LEU A 428 6.82 18.14 -0.05
CA LEU A 428 6.06 18.52 1.15
C LEU A 428 6.83 18.22 2.46
N LEU A 429 7.34 16.99 2.61
CA LEU A 429 8.13 16.59 3.77
C LEU A 429 9.44 17.38 3.82
N ALA A 430 10.04 17.66 2.67
CA ALA A 430 11.22 18.51 2.57
C ALA A 430 10.94 19.92 3.12
N THR A 431 9.83 20.55 2.76
CA THR A 431 9.44 21.85 3.33
C THR A 431 9.29 21.79 4.85
N GLN A 432 8.70 20.71 5.39
CA GLN A 432 8.59 20.52 6.84
C GLN A 432 9.95 20.30 7.52
N VAL A 433 10.84 19.53 6.89
CA VAL A 433 12.22 19.34 7.35
C VAL A 433 12.92 20.69 7.46
N LEU A 434 12.90 21.48 6.38
CA LEU A 434 13.58 22.77 6.31
C LEU A 434 13.01 23.77 7.30
N SER A 435 11.69 23.79 7.45
CA SER A 435 11.01 24.62 8.46
C SER A 435 11.50 24.32 9.87
N ARG A 436 11.53 23.03 10.26
CA ARG A 436 11.98 22.60 11.58
C ARG A 436 13.48 22.83 11.79
N VAL A 437 14.29 22.54 10.77
CA VAL A 437 15.74 22.83 10.79
C VAL A 437 15.96 24.33 11.01
N ARG A 438 15.26 25.20 10.29
CA ARG A 438 15.34 26.65 10.45
C ARG A 438 14.95 27.09 11.86
N THR A 439 13.83 26.59 12.40
CA THR A 439 13.38 26.92 13.76
C THR A 439 14.43 26.56 14.82
N LEU A 440 15.09 25.41 14.67
CA LEU A 440 16.03 24.89 15.66
C LEU A 440 17.46 25.41 15.47
N THR A 441 17.84 25.81 14.25
CA THR A 441 19.22 26.21 13.92
C THR A 441 19.37 27.70 13.64
N HIS A 442 18.26 28.43 13.46
CA HIS A 442 18.20 29.83 13.02
C HIS A 442 18.91 30.11 11.69
N THR A 443 19.14 29.07 10.88
CA THR A 443 19.82 29.16 9.59
C THR A 443 18.79 29.05 8.46
N GLU A 444 18.82 29.97 7.50
CA GLU A 444 17.99 29.87 6.30
C GLU A 444 18.53 28.79 5.37
N VAL A 445 17.64 27.92 4.90
CA VAL A 445 17.99 26.78 4.06
C VAL A 445 17.00 26.70 2.90
N SER A 446 17.53 26.85 1.68
CA SER A 446 16.70 26.72 0.49
C SER A 446 16.30 25.26 0.25
N LEU A 447 15.18 25.04 -0.45
CA LEU A 447 14.80 23.69 -0.87
C LEU A 447 15.85 23.06 -1.78
N ARG A 448 16.52 23.87 -2.63
CA ARG A 448 17.64 23.40 -3.47
C ARG A 448 18.76 22.80 -2.63
N THR A 449 19.10 23.38 -1.48
CA THR A 449 20.16 22.87 -0.60
C THR A 449 19.89 21.43 -0.16
N LEU A 450 18.65 21.06 0.15
CA LEU A 450 18.32 19.67 0.49
C LEU A 450 18.44 18.72 -0.71
N PHE A 451 18.18 19.18 -1.93
CA PHE A 451 18.37 18.38 -3.14
C PHE A 451 19.84 18.16 -3.48
N ASP A 452 20.67 19.17 -3.26
CA ASP A 452 22.12 19.10 -3.50
C ASP A 452 22.84 18.35 -2.38
N CYS A 453 22.30 18.41 -1.17
CA CYS A 453 22.81 17.74 0.03
C CYS A 453 21.75 16.80 0.63
N PRO A 454 21.38 15.70 -0.06
CA PRO A 454 20.21 14.88 0.28
C PRO A 454 20.43 13.90 1.42
N THR A 455 21.58 13.93 2.11
CA THR A 455 21.87 13.09 3.28
C THR A 455 22.05 13.98 4.52
N ILE A 456 21.81 13.42 5.71
CA ILE A 456 22.00 14.16 6.98
C ILE A 456 23.42 14.74 7.09
N ALA A 457 24.44 13.97 6.74
CA ALA A 457 25.84 14.41 6.78
C ALA A 457 26.11 15.59 5.84
N GLN A 458 25.60 15.52 4.60
CA GLN A 458 25.79 16.59 3.62
C GLN A 458 25.02 17.85 4.02
N LEU A 459 23.78 17.71 4.51
CA LEU A 459 22.96 18.84 4.93
C LEU A 459 23.56 19.53 6.16
N ALA A 460 24.03 18.76 7.15
CA ALA A 460 24.72 19.29 8.32
C ALA A 460 25.97 20.08 7.93
N ASN A 461 26.82 19.55 7.03
CA ASN A 461 27.99 20.26 6.54
C ASN A 461 27.62 21.55 5.78
N SER A 462 26.57 21.52 4.95
CA SER A 462 26.12 22.72 4.24
C SER A 462 25.61 23.79 5.20
N LEU A 463 24.92 23.39 6.27
CA LEU A 463 24.41 24.28 7.31
C LEU A 463 25.54 24.92 8.12
N GLU A 464 26.59 24.17 8.45
CA GLU A 464 27.78 24.70 9.12
C GLU A 464 28.52 25.73 8.24
N GLY A 465 28.56 25.52 6.93
CA GLY A 465 29.07 26.49 5.96
C GLY A 465 28.25 27.78 5.90
N LEU A 466 26.92 27.67 5.89
CA LEU A 466 25.99 28.83 5.83
C LEU A 466 25.95 29.64 7.13
N ARG A 467 26.09 28.98 8.29
CA ARG A 467 26.22 29.65 9.60
C ARG A 467 27.43 30.57 9.71
N SER A 468 28.45 30.34 8.88
CA SER A 468 29.67 31.15 8.85
C SER A 468 29.57 32.38 7.93
N GLN A 469 28.46 32.53 7.18
CA GLN A 469 28.31 33.56 6.13
C GLN A 469 27.10 34.49 6.33
N ASN A 470 26.11 34.14 7.16
CA ASN A 470 24.86 34.91 7.29
C ASN A 470 24.61 35.41 8.73
N GLU A 471 25.11 36.60 9.05
CA GLU A 471 24.62 37.40 10.18
C GLU A 471 23.60 38.49 9.76
N ASP A 472 23.40 38.78 8.46
CA ASP A 472 22.74 40.03 8.03
C ASP A 472 21.37 39.94 7.31
N GLU A 473 20.84 38.77 6.94
CA GLU A 473 19.49 38.67 6.32
C GLU A 473 18.59 37.70 7.08
N GLN A 474 17.90 38.20 8.11
CA GLN A 474 16.87 37.43 8.82
C GLN A 474 15.48 37.89 8.39
N THR A 475 14.68 36.98 7.82
CA THR A 475 13.25 37.21 7.66
C THR A 475 12.62 37.57 9.01
N PRO A 476 11.76 38.60 9.10
CA PRO A 476 11.10 38.98 10.34
C PRO A 476 10.33 37.79 10.95
N PRO A 477 10.38 37.60 12.28
CA PRO A 477 9.69 36.51 12.95
C PRO A 477 8.17 36.67 12.83
N LEU A 478 7.46 35.57 12.58
CA LEU A 478 6.01 35.54 12.59
C LEU A 478 5.51 35.42 14.03
N ARG A 479 4.75 36.42 14.50
CA ARG A 479 4.26 36.54 15.87
C ARG A 479 2.81 37.01 15.88
N PRO A 480 2.06 36.81 16.99
CA PRO A 480 0.74 37.41 17.16
C PRO A 480 0.78 38.92 16.92
N GLN A 481 -0.16 39.42 16.12
CA GLN A 481 -0.28 40.81 15.73
C GLN A 481 -1.41 41.50 16.50
N ASN A 482 -1.33 42.81 16.63
CA ASN A 482 -2.40 43.61 17.21
C ASN A 482 -3.44 43.97 16.16
N HIS A 483 -4.64 43.38 16.26
CA HIS A 483 -5.75 43.60 15.34
C HIS A 483 -6.67 44.78 15.72
N ALA A 484 -6.13 45.83 16.35
CA ALA A 484 -6.92 47.02 16.72
C ALA A 484 -7.36 47.89 15.53
N GLY A 485 -6.77 47.68 14.34
CA GLY A 485 -7.14 48.35 13.09
C GLY A 485 -7.63 47.38 12.01
N PRO A 486 -7.93 47.87 10.80
CA PRO A 486 -8.40 47.03 9.70
C PRO A 486 -7.38 45.93 9.37
N ILE A 487 -7.84 44.68 9.30
CA ILE A 487 -6.98 43.53 9.03
C ILE A 487 -6.92 43.34 7.50
N PRO A 488 -5.75 43.45 6.86
CA PRO A 488 -5.65 43.28 5.41
C PRO A 488 -5.89 41.82 5.01
N LEU A 489 -6.32 41.59 3.77
CA LEU A 489 -6.29 40.25 3.16
C LEU A 489 -4.84 39.85 2.89
N SER A 490 -4.54 38.55 2.99
CA SER A 490 -3.32 38.02 2.37
C SER A 490 -3.38 38.20 0.84
N PHE A 491 -2.25 38.07 0.14
CA PHE A 491 -2.26 38.22 -1.32
C PHE A 491 -3.16 37.17 -2.01
N ALA A 492 -3.14 35.92 -1.52
CA ALA A 492 -3.99 34.85 -2.05
C ALA A 492 -5.49 35.11 -1.77
N GLN A 493 -5.83 35.65 -0.59
CA GLN A 493 -7.21 36.07 -0.30
C GLN A 493 -7.64 37.23 -1.18
N GLU A 494 -6.78 38.23 -1.42
CA GLU A 494 -7.07 39.38 -2.27
C GLU A 494 -7.42 38.95 -3.70
N ARG A 495 -6.72 37.94 -4.25
CA ARG A 495 -7.08 37.34 -5.54
C ARG A 495 -8.48 36.75 -5.55
N LEU A 496 -8.79 35.89 -4.59
CA LEU A 496 -10.10 35.22 -4.57
C LEU A 496 -11.22 36.22 -4.29
N TRP A 497 -10.96 37.25 -3.49
CA TRP A 497 -11.87 38.37 -3.32
C TRP A 497 -12.12 39.09 -4.64
N PHE A 498 -11.07 39.45 -5.38
CA PHE A 498 -11.20 40.09 -6.70
C PHE A 498 -12.01 39.23 -7.68
N LEU A 499 -11.73 37.92 -7.75
CA LEU A 499 -12.48 37.00 -8.62
C LEU A 499 -13.94 36.89 -8.22
N ALA A 500 -14.25 36.86 -6.93
CA ALA A 500 -15.63 36.87 -6.43
C ALA A 500 -16.36 38.19 -6.72
N GLN A 501 -15.66 39.33 -6.77
CA GLN A 501 -16.26 40.59 -7.20
C GLN A 501 -16.52 40.64 -8.72
N LEU A 502 -15.69 39.94 -9.51
CA LEU A 502 -15.84 39.86 -10.96
C LEU A 502 -16.99 38.95 -11.37
N ASP A 503 -17.19 37.84 -10.66
CA ASP A 503 -18.27 36.87 -10.87
C ASP A 503 -18.84 36.37 -9.53
N PRO A 504 -19.79 37.11 -8.91
CA PRO A 504 -20.33 36.77 -7.59
C PRO A 504 -21.07 35.43 -7.51
N GLU A 505 -21.59 34.95 -8.64
CA GLU A 505 -22.32 33.69 -8.73
C GLU A 505 -21.38 32.49 -8.99
N SER A 506 -20.07 32.73 -9.05
CA SER A 506 -19.10 31.69 -9.37
C SER A 506 -19.00 30.64 -8.27
N THR A 507 -19.07 29.37 -8.67
CA THR A 507 -18.83 28.22 -7.78
C THR A 507 -17.46 27.57 -7.99
N ALA A 508 -16.59 28.20 -8.81
CA ALA A 508 -15.29 27.64 -9.19
C ALA A 508 -14.32 27.42 -8.01
N TYR A 509 -14.55 28.11 -6.88
CA TYR A 509 -13.71 28.07 -5.68
C TYR A 509 -14.42 27.44 -4.47
N LEU A 510 -15.45 26.63 -4.70
CA LEU A 510 -16.02 25.77 -3.66
C LEU A 510 -15.12 24.55 -3.41
N MET A 511 -14.88 24.26 -2.14
CA MET A 511 -14.19 23.06 -1.68
C MET A 511 -15.21 22.12 -1.04
N SER A 512 -15.77 21.19 -1.82
CA SER A 512 -16.72 20.19 -1.34
C SER A 512 -16.06 18.81 -1.19
N SER A 513 -16.22 18.18 -0.03
CA SER A 513 -15.68 16.86 0.27
C SER A 513 -16.70 16.03 1.05
N SER A 514 -16.95 14.80 0.59
CA SER A 514 -17.84 13.85 1.24
C SER A 514 -17.05 12.72 1.90
N PHE A 515 -17.38 12.39 3.16
CA PHE A 515 -16.75 11.35 3.95
C PHE A 515 -17.77 10.28 4.30
N HIS A 516 -17.46 9.03 3.99
CA HIS A 516 -18.27 7.89 4.42
C HIS A 516 -17.93 7.55 5.87
N LEU A 517 -18.90 7.68 6.77
CA LEU A 517 -18.77 7.33 8.18
C LEU A 517 -19.50 6.01 8.46
N ARG A 518 -18.78 5.05 9.03
CA ARG A 518 -19.32 3.73 9.42
C ARG A 518 -19.32 3.58 10.93
N GLY A 519 -20.40 3.02 11.47
CA GLY A 519 -20.66 2.86 12.90
C GLY A 519 -21.64 3.90 13.44
N ALA A 520 -21.96 3.77 14.73
CA ALA A 520 -22.90 4.65 15.41
C ALA A 520 -22.36 6.10 15.52
N LEU A 521 -23.05 7.04 14.86
CA LEU A 521 -22.69 8.45 14.84
C LEU A 521 -23.57 9.25 15.80
N ARG A 522 -22.96 9.99 16.73
CA ARG A 522 -23.67 10.88 17.65
C ARG A 522 -23.70 12.29 17.07
N ILE A 523 -24.76 12.60 16.30
CA ILE A 523 -24.93 13.87 15.59
C ILE A 523 -24.70 15.11 16.48
N PRO A 524 -25.26 15.21 17.71
CA PRO A 524 -25.01 16.38 18.57
C PRO A 524 -23.54 16.54 18.99
N ILE A 525 -22.79 15.44 19.11
CA ILE A 525 -21.37 15.49 19.43
C ILE A 525 -20.55 15.91 18.22
N LEU A 526 -20.92 15.46 17.01
CA LEU A 526 -20.30 15.93 15.78
C LEU A 526 -20.50 17.44 15.60
N GLU A 527 -21.72 17.94 15.80
CA GLU A 527 -22.02 19.38 15.75
C GLU A 527 -21.22 20.17 16.80
N ALA A 528 -21.15 19.70 18.05
CA ALA A 528 -20.35 20.33 19.09
C ALA A 528 -18.84 20.32 18.77
N SER A 529 -18.35 19.26 18.13
CA SER A 529 -16.95 19.17 17.68
C SER A 529 -16.66 20.21 16.59
N LEU A 530 -17.56 20.37 15.63
CA LEU A 530 -17.47 21.40 14.59
C LEU A 530 -17.49 22.81 15.18
N GLN A 531 -18.38 23.07 16.15
CA GLN A 531 -18.44 24.34 16.86
C GLN A 531 -17.11 24.69 17.53
N LEU A 532 -16.45 23.70 18.15
CA LEU A 532 -15.15 23.87 18.81
C LEU A 532 -14.06 24.23 17.80
N LEU A 533 -14.04 23.57 16.64
CA LEU A 533 -13.10 23.87 15.55
C LEU A 533 -13.32 25.26 14.95
N VAL A 534 -14.58 25.64 14.70
CA VAL A 534 -14.94 26.98 14.19
C VAL A 534 -14.51 28.06 15.19
N GLN A 535 -14.68 27.83 16.50
CA GLN A 535 -14.20 28.79 17.49
C GLN A 535 -12.67 28.89 17.53
N ARG A 536 -11.98 27.75 17.41
CA ARG A 536 -10.52 27.63 17.47
C ARG A 536 -9.80 28.27 16.28
N HIS A 537 -10.34 28.14 15.07
CA HIS A 537 -9.74 28.69 13.84
C HIS A 537 -10.50 29.93 13.38
N ALA A 538 -9.93 31.12 13.59
CA ALA A 538 -10.57 32.39 13.25
C ALA A 538 -10.95 32.49 11.76
N ALA A 539 -10.20 31.85 10.86
CA ALA A 539 -10.49 31.83 9.42
C ALA A 539 -11.89 31.27 9.12
N LEU A 540 -12.38 30.28 9.88
CA LEU A 540 -13.72 29.71 9.68
C LEU A 540 -14.86 30.67 10.09
N ARG A 541 -14.53 31.73 10.83
CA ARG A 541 -15.44 32.78 11.31
C ARG A 541 -15.20 34.13 10.63
N THR A 542 -14.45 34.13 9.53
CA THR A 542 -14.01 35.34 8.84
C THR A 542 -14.88 35.59 7.60
N THR A 543 -15.32 36.83 7.44
CA THR A 543 -15.92 37.37 6.21
C THR A 543 -15.07 38.54 5.69
N PHE A 544 -15.41 39.06 4.52
CA PHE A 544 -14.60 40.05 3.82
C PHE A 544 -15.47 41.23 3.37
N LYS A 545 -14.96 42.46 3.51
CA LYS A 545 -15.67 43.68 3.12
C LYS A 545 -14.69 44.71 2.56
N LEU A 546 -15.22 45.71 1.85
CA LEU A 546 -14.48 46.93 1.51
C LEU A 546 -14.66 47.97 2.61
N GLU A 547 -13.56 48.43 3.18
CA GLU A 547 -13.50 49.62 4.04
C GLU A 547 -12.61 50.66 3.37
N GLN A 548 -13.16 51.85 3.06
CA GLN A 548 -12.43 52.91 2.37
C GLN A 548 -11.72 52.43 1.08
N ASP A 549 -12.44 51.64 0.26
CA ASP A 549 -11.95 51.02 -0.98
C ASP A 549 -10.83 49.99 -0.82
N VAL A 550 -10.51 49.58 0.41
CA VAL A 550 -9.54 48.52 0.70
C VAL A 550 -10.26 47.28 1.22
N PRO A 551 -10.01 46.08 0.67
CA PRO A 551 -10.60 44.86 1.20
C PRO A 551 -9.97 44.52 2.55
N VAL A 552 -10.81 44.17 3.52
CA VAL A 552 -10.42 43.84 4.90
C VAL A 552 -11.10 42.56 5.37
N GLN A 553 -10.45 41.86 6.30
CA GLN A 553 -10.97 40.68 7.00
C GLN A 553 -11.80 41.11 8.21
N ILE A 554 -12.99 40.54 8.36
CA ILE A 554 -13.89 40.75 9.49
C ILE A 554 -14.05 39.43 10.24
N ILE A 555 -13.43 39.32 11.40
CA ILE A 555 -13.48 38.12 12.24
C ILE A 555 -14.63 38.23 13.23
N SER A 556 -15.71 37.48 13.03
CA SER A 556 -16.84 37.47 13.98
C SER A 556 -16.45 36.76 15.28
N PRO A 557 -16.69 37.33 16.48
CA PRO A 557 -16.21 36.77 17.76
C PRO A 557 -16.72 35.35 18.03
N GLU A 558 -17.92 35.06 17.55
CA GLU A 558 -18.58 33.77 17.60
C GLU A 558 -19.42 33.57 16.34
N VAL A 559 -19.58 32.32 15.92
CA VAL A 559 -20.48 31.90 14.83
C VAL A 559 -21.15 30.60 15.28
N THR A 560 -22.48 30.53 15.17
CA THR A 560 -23.21 29.30 15.44
C THR A 560 -23.07 28.33 14.27
N VAL A 561 -22.56 27.14 14.53
CA VAL A 561 -22.52 26.05 13.55
C VAL A 561 -23.88 25.39 13.49
N SER A 562 -24.38 25.17 12.28
CA SER A 562 -25.58 24.37 12.02
C SER A 562 -25.22 23.15 11.19
N LEU A 563 -25.50 21.96 11.74
CA LEU A 563 -25.31 20.69 11.06
C LEU A 563 -26.65 20.20 10.48
N SER A 564 -26.79 20.26 9.15
CA SER A 564 -28.02 19.78 8.50
C SER A 564 -28.04 18.25 8.45
N LEU A 565 -28.96 17.62 9.20
CA LEU A 565 -29.20 16.19 9.16
C LEU A 565 -30.32 15.86 8.17
N LEU A 566 -30.03 15.01 7.20
CA LEU A 566 -31.00 14.46 6.25
C LEU A 566 -31.16 12.97 6.52
N ASP A 567 -32.34 12.56 6.99
CA ASP A 567 -32.65 11.16 7.25
C ASP A 567 -33.19 10.50 5.98
N LEU A 568 -32.41 9.60 5.41
CA LEU A 568 -32.75 8.84 4.21
C LEU A 568 -32.97 7.36 4.53
N GLN A 569 -32.99 6.96 5.80
CA GLN A 569 -33.12 5.55 6.21
C GLN A 569 -34.41 4.89 5.72
N SER A 570 -35.47 5.66 5.53
CA SER A 570 -36.77 5.18 5.04
C SER A 570 -36.83 4.96 3.53
N PHE A 571 -35.87 5.46 2.77
CA PHE A 571 -35.81 5.36 1.31
C PHE A 571 -35.18 4.02 0.90
N ALA A 572 -35.54 3.49 -0.27
CA ALA A 572 -34.82 2.35 -0.84
C ALA A 572 -33.37 2.74 -1.18
N ALA A 573 -32.43 1.80 -1.15
CA ALA A 573 -30.99 2.09 -1.35
C ALA A 573 -30.68 2.83 -2.67
N THR A 574 -31.42 2.53 -3.74
CA THR A 574 -31.28 3.25 -5.03
C THR A 574 -31.78 4.69 -4.94
N GLU A 575 -32.88 4.93 -4.22
CA GLU A 575 -33.45 6.27 -4.00
C GLU A 575 -32.57 7.09 -3.06
N GLN A 576 -31.98 6.45 -2.03
CA GLN A 576 -30.98 7.07 -1.16
C GLN A 576 -29.80 7.61 -1.98
N SER A 577 -29.23 6.78 -2.88
CA SER A 577 -28.12 7.18 -3.73
C SER A 577 -28.50 8.35 -4.66
N GLN A 578 -29.67 8.28 -5.29
CA GLN A 578 -30.16 9.35 -6.17
C GLN A 578 -30.35 10.67 -5.44
N GLU A 579 -30.86 10.62 -4.20
CA GLU A 579 -31.09 11.82 -3.40
C GLU A 579 -29.77 12.43 -2.89
N VAL A 580 -28.81 11.59 -2.50
CA VAL A 580 -27.45 12.06 -2.18
C VAL A 580 -26.82 12.73 -3.40
N ASP A 581 -26.89 12.11 -4.58
CA ASP A 581 -26.34 12.67 -5.81
C ASP A 581 -27.00 14.01 -6.19
N ARG A 582 -28.33 14.10 -6.04
CA ARG A 582 -29.09 15.35 -6.27
C ARG A 582 -28.60 16.47 -5.37
N ILE A 583 -28.43 16.20 -4.08
CA ILE A 583 -28.01 17.22 -3.11
C ILE A 583 -26.54 17.60 -3.29
N LEU A 584 -25.66 16.64 -3.60
CA LEU A 584 -24.27 16.94 -3.94
C LEU A 584 -24.20 17.85 -5.19
N HIS A 585 -25.05 17.59 -6.19
CA HIS A 585 -25.16 18.44 -7.36
C HIS A 585 -25.65 19.85 -7.01
N GLU A 586 -26.70 19.99 -6.22
CA GLU A 586 -27.20 21.30 -5.77
C GLU A 586 -26.16 22.07 -4.95
N GLU A 587 -25.49 21.40 -4.03
CA GLU A 587 -24.46 21.99 -3.19
C GLU A 587 -23.30 22.57 -4.01
N ALA A 588 -22.88 21.86 -5.08
CA ALA A 588 -21.82 22.28 -5.99
C ALA A 588 -22.19 23.51 -6.87
N HIS A 589 -23.49 23.85 -6.94
CA HIS A 589 -24.00 24.99 -7.71
C HIS A 589 -24.50 26.15 -6.85
N LEU A 590 -24.36 26.04 -5.52
CA LEU A 590 -24.78 27.08 -4.59
C LEU A 590 -23.56 27.91 -4.16
N PRO A 591 -23.41 29.18 -4.59
CA PRO A 591 -22.26 30.02 -4.24
C PRO A 591 -22.27 30.48 -2.78
N PHE A 592 -21.16 31.06 -2.34
CA PHE A 592 -21.07 31.80 -1.06
C PHE A 592 -20.94 33.29 -1.33
N ASP A 593 -21.69 34.10 -0.59
CA ASP A 593 -21.41 35.55 -0.50
C ASP A 593 -20.29 35.78 0.51
N LEU A 594 -19.14 36.25 0.05
CA LEU A 594 -17.96 36.46 0.90
C LEU A 594 -18.15 37.55 1.96
N THR A 595 -19.18 38.40 1.83
CA THR A 595 -19.54 39.44 2.79
C THR A 595 -20.47 38.96 3.90
N ILE A 596 -21.15 37.82 3.69
CA ILE A 596 -22.16 37.25 4.60
C ILE A 596 -21.75 35.83 4.98
N GLY A 597 -21.25 35.67 6.20
CA GLY A 597 -20.82 34.37 6.72
C GLY A 597 -21.97 33.53 7.32
N PRO A 598 -21.70 32.27 7.69
CA PRO A 598 -20.40 31.58 7.56
C PRO A 598 -20.09 31.12 6.13
N LEU A 599 -18.79 31.05 5.80
CA LEU A 599 -18.30 30.58 4.48
C LEU A 599 -18.08 29.06 4.44
N PHE A 600 -18.91 28.33 5.19
CA PHE A 600 -18.95 26.87 5.24
C PHE A 600 -20.39 26.35 5.33
N ARG A 601 -20.60 25.11 4.90
CA ARG A 601 -21.85 24.34 5.03
C ARG A 601 -21.51 22.90 5.40
N PHE A 602 -22.22 22.36 6.40
CA PHE A 602 -22.04 21.00 6.87
C PHE A 602 -23.35 20.23 6.79
N ARG A 603 -23.32 19.02 6.20
CA ARG A 603 -24.48 18.15 6.09
C ARG A 603 -24.14 16.71 6.45
N VAL A 604 -25.09 15.99 7.04
CA VAL A 604 -25.01 14.55 7.25
C VAL A 604 -26.20 13.88 6.59
N PHE A 605 -25.94 12.90 5.74
CA PHE A 605 -26.94 11.97 5.22
C PHE A 605 -26.91 10.72 6.10
N ASN A 606 -28.03 10.43 6.76
CA ASN A 606 -28.21 9.22 7.53
C ASN A 606 -28.86 8.16 6.63
N LEU A 607 -28.08 7.16 6.23
CA LEU A 607 -28.50 6.12 5.28
C LEU A 607 -28.98 4.85 6.01
N ALA A 608 -28.37 4.54 7.16
CA ALA A 608 -28.75 3.48 8.08
C ALA A 608 -28.15 3.78 9.47
N ALA A 609 -28.57 3.05 10.50
CA ALA A 609 -28.11 3.23 11.88
C ALA A 609 -26.58 3.33 12.06
N GLU A 610 -25.81 2.65 11.21
CA GLU A 610 -24.34 2.67 11.23
C GLU A 610 -23.72 3.13 9.91
N ASN A 611 -24.50 3.81 9.06
CA ASN A 611 -24.08 4.20 7.72
C ASN A 611 -24.46 5.65 7.45
N HIS A 612 -23.46 6.53 7.37
CA HIS A 612 -23.67 7.95 7.18
C HIS A 612 -22.71 8.52 6.13
N ILE A 613 -23.10 9.60 5.48
CA ILE A 613 -22.21 10.42 4.65
C ILE A 613 -22.14 11.81 5.30
N PHE A 614 -20.94 12.29 5.58
CA PHE A 614 -20.70 13.65 6.07
C PHE A 614 -20.13 14.51 4.93
N LEU A 615 -20.87 15.54 4.54
CA LEU A 615 -20.50 16.49 3.51
C LEU A 615 -20.02 17.79 4.16
N VAL A 616 -18.84 18.21 3.72
CA VAL A 616 -18.16 19.43 4.14
C VAL A 616 -17.93 20.29 2.91
N THR A 617 -18.52 21.48 2.90
CA THR A 617 -18.34 22.49 1.84
C THR A 617 -17.80 23.77 2.45
N LEU A 618 -16.66 24.26 1.95
CA LEU A 618 -16.07 25.55 2.36
C LEU A 618 -15.77 26.41 1.13
N HIS A 619 -15.62 27.72 1.31
CA HIS A 619 -15.01 28.57 0.29
C HIS A 619 -13.47 28.50 0.37
N HIS A 620 -12.79 28.43 -0.79
CA HIS A 620 -11.32 28.32 -0.85
C HIS A 620 -10.59 29.55 -0.26
N ILE A 621 -11.27 30.68 -0.05
CA ILE A 621 -10.68 31.89 0.59
C ILE A 621 -10.36 31.72 2.08
N ILE A 622 -11.00 30.76 2.76
CA ILE A 622 -10.79 30.48 4.20
C ILE A 622 -10.13 29.13 4.47
N SER A 623 -9.83 28.34 3.44
CA SER A 623 -9.29 26.98 3.58
C SER A 623 -8.54 26.55 2.32
N ASP A 624 -7.61 25.62 2.46
CA ASP A 624 -6.88 25.00 1.35
C ASP A 624 -6.73 23.48 1.56
N GLY A 625 -6.08 22.79 0.62
CA GLY A 625 -5.90 21.33 0.69
C GLY A 625 -5.19 20.87 1.96
N TRP A 626 -4.22 21.63 2.47
CA TRP A 626 -3.54 21.34 3.74
C TRP A 626 -4.48 21.53 4.94
N SER A 627 -5.23 22.63 4.93
CA SER A 627 -6.21 22.97 5.97
C SER A 627 -7.26 21.88 6.14
N MET A 628 -7.69 21.21 5.06
CA MET A 628 -8.60 20.07 5.15
C MET A 628 -8.03 18.90 5.96
N GLY A 629 -6.72 18.63 5.83
CA GLY A 629 -6.03 17.63 6.65
C GLY A 629 -5.95 18.03 8.14
N VAL A 630 -5.73 19.32 8.43
CA VAL A 630 -5.80 19.87 9.80
C VAL A 630 -7.21 19.73 10.37
N PHE A 631 -8.20 20.19 9.62
CA PHE A 631 -9.62 20.16 9.99
C PHE A 631 -10.09 18.76 10.36
N LEU A 632 -9.85 17.76 9.50
CA LEU A 632 -10.29 16.38 9.75
C LEU A 632 -9.58 15.75 10.96
N ARG A 633 -8.28 16.01 11.12
CA ARG A 633 -7.50 15.51 12.26
C ARG A 633 -8.05 16.08 13.57
N GLU A 634 -8.22 17.40 13.65
CA GLU A 634 -8.74 18.04 14.86
C GLU A 634 -10.20 17.67 15.12
N LEU A 635 -11.03 17.53 14.07
CA LEU A 635 -12.43 17.10 14.19
C LEU A 635 -12.52 15.70 14.81
N THR A 636 -11.68 14.77 14.34
CA THR A 636 -11.63 13.41 14.85
C THR A 636 -11.19 13.38 16.31
N THR A 637 -10.16 14.15 16.67
CA THR A 637 -9.69 14.29 18.06
C THR A 637 -10.77 14.88 18.96
N ALA A 638 -11.43 15.96 18.52
CA ALA A 638 -12.49 16.62 19.28
C ALA A 638 -13.70 15.69 19.48
N TYR A 639 -14.14 15.01 18.41
CA TYR A 639 -15.23 14.05 18.49
C TYR A 639 -14.94 12.90 19.45
N ALA A 640 -13.74 12.30 19.37
CA ALA A 640 -13.34 11.22 20.27
C ALA A 640 -13.34 11.66 21.75
N ALA A 641 -12.78 12.83 22.05
CA ALA A 641 -12.75 13.37 23.42
C ALA A 641 -14.16 13.66 23.94
N LEU A 642 -15.01 14.32 23.14
CA LEU A 642 -16.38 14.63 23.55
C LEU A 642 -17.27 13.38 23.70
N VAL A 643 -17.04 12.34 22.89
CA VAL A 643 -17.67 11.02 23.10
C VAL A 643 -17.28 10.42 24.46
N ALA A 644 -16.00 10.56 24.84
CA ALA A 644 -15.47 10.15 26.15
C ALA A 644 -15.88 11.10 27.30
N LYS A 645 -16.56 12.22 27.00
CA LYS A 645 -16.89 13.31 27.94
C LYS A 645 -15.65 13.99 28.54
N GLU A 646 -14.59 14.08 27.76
CA GLU A 646 -13.33 14.74 28.08
C GLU A 646 -13.19 16.03 27.26
N LEU A 647 -12.27 16.91 27.68
CA LEU A 647 -11.88 18.07 26.89
C LEU A 647 -10.87 17.64 25.80
N PRO A 648 -11.05 18.07 24.54
CA PRO A 648 -10.08 17.78 23.49
C PRO A 648 -8.70 18.33 23.84
N SER A 649 -7.68 17.47 23.80
CA SER A 649 -6.28 17.89 23.91
C SER A 649 -5.76 18.26 22.52
N LEU A 650 -5.78 19.56 22.22
CA LEU A 650 -5.21 20.13 20.99
C LEU A 650 -4.10 21.11 21.37
N PRO A 651 -2.95 21.12 20.66
CA PRO A 651 -1.89 22.10 20.90
C PRO A 651 -2.41 23.53 20.79
N GLU A 652 -1.86 24.46 21.55
CA GLU A 652 -2.19 25.88 21.38
C GLU A 652 -1.73 26.36 19.99
N LEU A 653 -2.54 27.20 19.34
CA LEU A 653 -2.15 27.81 18.07
C LEU A 653 -1.30 29.04 18.39
N PRO A 654 -0.02 29.11 17.95
CA PRO A 654 0.87 30.21 18.30
C PRO A 654 0.45 31.54 17.66
N ILE A 655 -0.34 31.47 16.58
CA ILE A 655 -0.91 32.59 15.82
C ILE A 655 -2.23 32.15 15.16
N GLN A 656 -2.97 33.10 14.61
CA GLN A 656 -4.13 32.95 13.74
C GLN A 656 -3.79 33.37 12.30
N TYR A 657 -4.66 33.03 11.35
CA TYR A 657 -4.44 33.37 9.93
C TYR A 657 -4.29 34.88 9.68
N ALA A 658 -5.01 35.71 10.43
CA ALA A 658 -4.90 37.16 10.33
C ALA A 658 -3.50 37.69 10.66
N ASP A 659 -2.81 37.07 11.63
CA ASP A 659 -1.43 37.43 11.97
C ASP A 659 -0.48 37.19 10.79
N TYR A 660 -0.69 36.06 10.09
CA TYR A 660 0.04 35.74 8.86
C TYR A 660 -0.26 36.75 7.74
N ALA A 661 -1.52 37.14 7.54
CA ALA A 661 -1.89 38.11 6.50
C ALA A 661 -1.21 39.47 6.72
N VAL A 662 -1.20 39.97 7.96
CA VAL A 662 -0.49 41.21 8.34
C VAL A 662 1.01 41.05 8.13
N TRP A 663 1.62 40.00 8.69
CA TRP A 663 3.05 39.74 8.54
C TRP A 663 3.48 39.62 7.08
N GLN A 664 2.71 38.94 6.23
CA GLN A 664 3.03 38.77 4.82
C GLN A 664 3.05 40.11 4.08
N ARG A 665 2.10 41.00 4.38
CA ARG A 665 2.03 42.35 3.79
C ARG A 665 3.21 43.22 4.22
N ASP A 666 3.58 43.14 5.49
CA ASP A 666 4.68 43.93 6.05
C ASP A 666 6.05 43.41 5.58
N TYR A 667 6.20 42.11 5.40
CA TYR A 667 7.45 41.49 4.96
C TYR A 667 7.68 41.65 3.45
N LEU A 668 6.69 41.31 2.60
CA LEU A 668 6.85 41.28 1.15
C LEU A 668 6.59 42.65 0.51
N GLN A 669 7.46 43.61 0.83
CA GLN A 669 7.46 44.94 0.26
C GLN A 669 8.89 45.43 0.00
N GLY A 670 9.03 46.51 -0.79
CA GLY A 670 10.33 47.14 -1.05
C GLY A 670 11.36 46.18 -1.67
N THR A 671 12.54 46.11 -1.06
CA THR A 671 13.68 45.32 -1.57
C THR A 671 13.42 43.83 -1.58
N GLU A 672 12.71 43.29 -0.59
CA GLU A 672 12.39 41.86 -0.52
C GLU A 672 11.50 41.45 -1.70
N LEU A 673 10.43 42.21 -1.94
CA LEU A 673 9.52 41.94 -3.05
C LEU A 673 10.24 42.02 -4.40
N GLU A 674 11.08 43.04 -4.60
CA GLU A 674 11.86 43.18 -5.84
C GLU A 674 12.89 42.05 -6.01
N GLY A 675 13.50 41.56 -4.93
CA GLY A 675 14.40 40.40 -4.95
C GLY A 675 13.70 39.14 -5.44
N GLN A 676 12.52 38.85 -4.90
CA GLN A 676 11.70 37.71 -5.35
C GLN A 676 11.22 37.90 -6.80
N LEU A 677 10.79 39.11 -7.19
CA LEU A 677 10.34 39.43 -8.55
C LEU A 677 11.42 39.29 -9.62
N ALA A 678 12.68 39.60 -9.27
CA ALA A 678 13.78 39.60 -10.24
C ALA A 678 13.93 38.26 -10.96
N TYR A 679 13.91 37.16 -10.20
CA TYR A 679 13.96 35.80 -10.76
C TYR A 679 12.81 35.55 -11.74
N TRP A 680 11.58 35.88 -11.32
CA TRP A 680 10.39 35.60 -12.11
C TRP A 680 10.30 36.46 -13.38
N ARG A 681 10.74 37.72 -13.33
CA ARG A 681 10.86 38.57 -14.53
C ARG A 681 11.82 37.98 -15.55
N GLU A 682 12.93 37.40 -15.11
CA GLU A 682 13.88 36.70 -16.00
C GLU A 682 13.25 35.46 -16.63
N GLN A 683 12.60 34.60 -15.83
CA GLN A 683 11.99 33.36 -16.32
C GLN A 683 10.82 33.61 -17.29
N LEU A 684 10.07 34.70 -17.09
CA LEU A 684 8.84 35.00 -17.85
C LEU A 684 8.99 36.18 -18.83
N GLN A 685 10.21 36.63 -19.13
CA GLN A 685 10.45 37.76 -20.03
C GLN A 685 9.88 37.56 -21.45
N ALA A 686 9.94 36.33 -21.96
CA ALA A 686 9.49 36.03 -23.32
C ALA A 686 7.97 35.79 -23.34
N PRO A 687 7.25 36.25 -24.40
CA PRO A 687 5.79 36.18 -24.47
C PRO A 687 5.23 34.79 -24.19
N LEU A 688 4.21 34.71 -23.34
CA LEU A 688 3.51 33.47 -23.02
C LEU A 688 2.40 33.25 -24.05
N THR A 689 2.61 32.31 -24.97
CA THR A 689 1.57 31.91 -25.94
C THR A 689 0.64 30.87 -25.32
N PRO A 690 -0.70 31.01 -25.43
CA PRO A 690 -1.62 29.96 -25.02
C PRO A 690 -1.28 28.62 -25.70
N LEU A 691 -1.43 27.51 -24.95
CA LEU A 691 -1.24 26.18 -25.51
C LEU A 691 -2.32 25.86 -26.55
N ALA A 692 -1.89 25.53 -27.77
CA ALA A 692 -2.74 25.14 -28.90
C ALA A 692 -3.13 23.65 -28.82
N LEU A 693 -3.86 23.28 -27.78
CA LEU A 693 -4.32 21.90 -27.59
C LEU A 693 -5.44 21.54 -28.59
N PRO A 694 -5.54 20.26 -29.00
CA PRO A 694 -6.58 19.80 -29.93
C PRO A 694 -7.93 19.67 -29.19
N THR A 695 -8.57 20.81 -28.92
CA THR A 695 -9.88 20.86 -28.28
C THR A 695 -11.00 20.68 -29.31
N ASP A 696 -12.08 19.97 -28.94
CA ASP A 696 -13.23 19.75 -29.82
C ASP A 696 -13.94 21.06 -30.22
N TYR A 697 -13.84 22.09 -29.37
CA TYR A 697 -14.46 23.39 -29.55
C TYR A 697 -13.41 24.52 -29.39
N PRO A 698 -13.60 25.67 -30.05
CA PRO A 698 -12.74 26.83 -29.86
C PRO A 698 -12.86 27.37 -28.43
N ARG A 699 -11.79 28.02 -27.94
CA ARG A 699 -11.80 28.69 -26.63
C ARG A 699 -12.86 29.81 -26.65
N PRO A 700 -13.85 29.79 -25.74
CA PRO A 700 -14.87 30.84 -25.69
C PRO A 700 -14.27 32.17 -25.20
N ALA A 701 -14.90 33.29 -25.56
CA ALA A 701 -14.50 34.62 -25.10
C ALA A 701 -14.72 34.82 -23.59
N LEU A 702 -15.78 34.19 -23.04
CA LEU A 702 -16.05 34.13 -21.61
C LEU A 702 -15.72 32.72 -21.11
N GLN A 703 -14.87 32.63 -20.09
CA GLN A 703 -14.50 31.37 -19.47
C GLN A 703 -15.71 30.78 -18.73
N THR A 704 -15.96 29.48 -18.92
CA THR A 704 -16.99 28.76 -18.17
C THR A 704 -16.36 27.88 -17.09
N SER A 705 -17.08 27.63 -16.00
CA SER A 705 -16.68 26.70 -14.93
C SER A 705 -17.11 25.25 -15.17
N ARG A 706 -17.80 24.94 -16.29
CA ARG A 706 -18.23 23.58 -16.64
C ARG A 706 -17.00 22.70 -16.92
N GLY A 707 -16.84 21.64 -16.13
CA GLY A 707 -15.75 20.68 -16.27
C GLY A 707 -16.24 19.24 -16.02
N GLY A 708 -15.42 18.28 -16.42
CA GLY A 708 -15.60 16.86 -16.14
C GLY A 708 -14.28 16.24 -15.72
N ASN A 709 -14.34 15.13 -14.98
CA ASN A 709 -13.16 14.43 -14.49
C ASN A 709 -13.05 13.05 -15.11
N LEU A 710 -11.87 12.72 -15.66
CA LEU A 710 -11.53 11.39 -16.11
C LEU A 710 -10.42 10.83 -15.23
N THR A 711 -10.76 9.85 -14.38
CA THR A 711 -9.78 9.21 -13.50
C THR A 711 -9.18 7.97 -14.17
N ARG A 712 -7.86 7.83 -14.04
CA ARG A 712 -7.11 6.62 -14.40
C ARG A 712 -6.19 6.25 -13.25
N HIS A 713 -6.17 4.97 -12.90
CA HIS A 713 -5.30 4.43 -11.88
C HIS A 713 -4.06 3.83 -12.54
N LEU A 714 -2.88 4.15 -12.01
CA LEU A 714 -1.64 3.48 -12.39
C LEU A 714 -1.57 2.13 -11.70
N ALA A 715 -1.22 1.09 -12.44
CA ALA A 715 -1.00 -0.23 -11.88
C ALA A 715 0.17 -0.19 -10.86
N PRO A 716 0.12 -0.96 -9.76
CA PRO A 716 1.17 -0.96 -8.74
C PRO A 716 2.58 -1.18 -9.29
N GLU A 717 2.72 -2.01 -10.33
CA GLU A 717 3.98 -2.35 -10.98
C GLU A 717 4.59 -1.14 -11.71
N ILE A 718 3.74 -0.35 -12.38
CA ILE A 718 4.12 0.92 -13.01
C ILE A 718 4.53 1.94 -11.94
N LEU A 719 3.77 2.04 -10.85
CA LEU A 719 4.11 2.94 -9.75
C LEU A 719 5.46 2.57 -9.12
N GLN A 720 5.72 1.28 -8.94
CA GLN A 720 6.99 0.80 -8.40
C GLN A 720 8.14 1.09 -9.36
N SER A 721 7.95 0.86 -10.66
CA SER A 721 8.95 1.19 -11.69
C SER A 721 9.25 2.70 -11.72
N LEU A 722 8.22 3.54 -11.59
CA LEU A 722 8.40 4.99 -11.50
C LEU A 722 9.16 5.39 -10.23
N LYS A 723 8.89 4.74 -9.08
CA LYS A 723 9.66 5.00 -7.84
C LYS A 723 11.13 4.64 -8.01
N THR A 724 11.43 3.46 -8.54
CA THR A 724 12.81 3.03 -8.83
C THR A 724 13.49 3.96 -9.83
N PHE A 725 12.77 4.42 -10.86
CA PHE A 725 13.29 5.41 -11.80
C PHE A 725 13.58 6.75 -11.12
N CYS A 726 12.68 7.27 -10.30
CA CYS A 726 12.88 8.52 -9.55
C CYS A 726 14.13 8.44 -8.66
N GLN A 727 14.33 7.30 -7.99
CA GLN A 727 15.52 7.02 -7.19
C GLN A 727 16.80 7.05 -8.04
N ALA A 728 16.80 6.30 -9.15
CA ALA A 728 17.96 6.23 -10.05
C ALA A 728 18.36 7.59 -10.63
N GLU A 729 17.40 8.48 -10.92
CA GLU A 729 17.66 9.82 -11.47
C GLU A 729 17.82 10.91 -10.40
N SER A 730 17.70 10.58 -9.11
CA SER A 730 17.70 11.56 -8.01
C SER A 730 16.69 12.70 -8.21
N VAL A 731 15.46 12.34 -8.58
CA VAL A 731 14.34 13.27 -8.77
C VAL A 731 13.12 12.85 -7.96
N THR A 732 12.16 13.74 -7.81
CA THR A 732 10.87 13.40 -7.19
C THR A 732 9.88 12.84 -8.21
N MET A 733 8.90 12.09 -7.71
CA MET A 733 7.74 11.66 -8.51
C MET A 733 7.05 12.85 -9.19
N PHE A 734 6.95 14.00 -8.51
CA PHE A 734 6.38 15.22 -9.07
C PHE A 734 7.14 15.69 -10.31
N MET A 735 8.47 15.82 -10.23
CA MET A 735 9.30 16.24 -11.37
C MET A 735 9.16 15.27 -12.56
N THR A 736 9.15 13.96 -12.29
CA THR A 736 8.96 12.93 -13.31
C THR A 736 7.60 13.07 -14.00
N LEU A 737 6.50 13.19 -13.23
CA LEU A 737 5.15 13.33 -13.78
C LEU A 737 4.95 14.67 -14.50
N LEU A 738 5.58 15.75 -14.02
CA LEU A 738 5.58 17.04 -14.70
C LEU A 738 6.29 16.95 -16.05
N ALA A 739 7.46 16.30 -16.11
CA ALA A 739 8.17 16.07 -17.37
C ALA A 739 7.33 15.24 -18.36
N VAL A 740 6.62 14.21 -17.88
CA VAL A 740 5.67 13.44 -18.69
C VAL A 740 4.53 14.33 -19.21
N LEU A 741 3.94 15.15 -18.34
CA LEU A 741 2.86 16.08 -18.70
C LEU A 741 3.33 17.08 -19.75
N GLN A 742 4.49 17.71 -19.56
CA GLN A 742 5.03 18.70 -20.50
C GLN A 742 5.40 18.07 -21.84
N ALA A 743 5.95 16.84 -21.85
CA ALA A 743 6.20 16.09 -23.07
C ALA A 743 4.88 15.77 -23.81
N LEU A 744 3.82 15.44 -23.08
CA LEU A 744 2.49 15.21 -23.65
C LEU A 744 1.91 16.50 -24.25
N LEU A 745 1.97 17.61 -23.51
CA LEU A 745 1.50 18.93 -23.98
C LEU A 745 2.25 19.38 -25.22
N ALA A 746 3.57 19.24 -25.27
CA ALA A 746 4.37 19.56 -26.45
C ALA A 746 3.99 18.71 -27.67
N ARG A 747 3.79 17.40 -27.48
CA ARG A 747 3.35 16.52 -28.58
C ARG A 747 1.97 16.86 -29.13
N HIS A 748 1.04 17.28 -28.27
CA HIS A 748 -0.32 17.62 -28.70
C HIS A 748 -0.47 19.03 -29.25
N SER A 749 0.34 19.98 -28.77
CA SER A 749 0.28 21.38 -29.23
C SER A 749 1.26 21.70 -30.36
N GLY A 750 2.31 20.88 -30.54
CA GLY A 750 3.43 21.20 -31.43
C GLY A 750 4.32 22.33 -30.93
N GLN A 751 4.13 22.80 -29.69
CA GLN A 751 4.91 23.88 -29.08
C GLN A 751 6.07 23.31 -28.26
N GLU A 752 7.21 24.00 -28.30
CA GLU A 752 8.42 23.60 -27.56
C GLU A 752 8.56 24.35 -26.22
N ASP A 753 7.97 25.54 -26.08
CA ASP A 753 7.96 26.31 -24.83
C ASP A 753 6.67 26.02 -24.06
N ILE A 754 6.77 25.21 -23.00
CA ILE A 754 5.63 24.72 -22.25
C ILE A 754 5.59 25.37 -20.87
N VAL A 755 4.46 26.01 -20.56
CA VAL A 755 4.23 26.72 -19.31
C VAL A 755 3.09 26.04 -18.56
N VAL A 756 3.38 25.57 -17.34
CA VAL A 756 2.40 24.87 -16.48
C VAL A 756 2.35 25.53 -15.12
N GLY A 757 1.15 25.88 -14.66
CA GLY A 757 0.94 26.33 -13.28
C GLY A 757 0.88 25.15 -12.32
N THR A 758 1.52 25.27 -11.15
CA THR A 758 1.41 24.28 -10.07
C THR A 758 1.11 24.95 -8.73
N PRO A 759 0.21 24.39 -7.91
CA PRO A 759 0.05 24.85 -6.54
C PRO A 759 1.26 24.43 -5.70
N VAL A 760 1.59 25.24 -4.69
CA VAL A 760 2.49 24.90 -3.59
C VAL A 760 1.82 25.24 -2.26
N ALA A 761 2.15 24.48 -1.21
CA ALA A 761 1.52 24.65 0.10
C ALA A 761 1.84 26.01 0.73
N HIS A 762 3.04 26.56 0.46
CA HIS A 762 3.51 27.85 0.98
C HIS A 762 3.38 27.93 2.52
N ARG A 763 3.78 26.83 3.18
CA ARG A 763 3.86 26.65 4.63
C ARG A 763 5.27 26.24 5.02
N ASN A 764 6.21 27.11 4.72
CA ASN A 764 7.64 26.97 5.04
C ASN A 764 7.97 27.26 6.52
N ARG A 765 6.95 27.55 7.34
CA ARG A 765 7.05 27.96 8.75
C ARG A 765 6.22 27.04 9.64
N LEU A 766 6.80 26.63 10.77
CA LEU A 766 6.19 25.69 11.71
C LEU A 766 4.90 26.25 12.30
N GLU A 767 4.89 27.56 12.56
CA GLU A 767 3.75 28.30 13.08
C GLU A 767 2.51 28.15 12.19
N LEU A 768 2.71 27.92 10.88
CA LEU A 768 1.64 27.79 9.90
C LEU A 768 1.06 26.38 9.81
N GLU A 769 1.79 25.32 10.20
CA GLU A 769 1.39 23.92 9.92
C GLU A 769 0.03 23.54 10.52
N GLY A 770 -0.30 24.11 11.68
CA GLY A 770 -1.50 23.81 12.45
C GLY A 770 -2.73 24.67 12.14
N ILE A 771 -2.64 25.64 11.22
CA ILE A 771 -3.68 26.67 11.03
C ILE A 771 -4.59 26.32 9.84
N VAL A 772 -5.89 26.48 10.00
CA VAL A 772 -6.85 26.50 8.88
C VAL A 772 -6.86 27.89 8.23
N GLY A 773 -6.65 27.94 6.91
CA GLY A 773 -6.62 29.19 6.13
C GLY A 773 -6.11 28.97 4.69
N LEU A 774 -6.18 30.01 3.85
CA LEU A 774 -5.67 29.95 2.47
C LEU A 774 -4.17 30.32 2.43
N PHE A 775 -3.29 29.34 2.44
CA PHE A 775 -1.84 29.58 2.29
C PHE A 775 -1.34 29.27 0.88
N LEU A 776 -2.03 28.36 0.18
CA LEU A 776 -1.69 27.92 -1.17
C LEU A 776 -1.27 29.08 -2.08
N ASN A 777 -0.07 28.95 -2.66
CA ASN A 777 0.43 29.82 -3.71
C ASN A 777 0.52 29.05 -5.04
N THR A 778 0.61 29.74 -6.17
CA THR A 778 0.73 29.13 -7.51
C THR A 778 2.06 29.53 -8.15
N LEU A 779 2.85 28.54 -8.56
CA LEU A 779 4.11 28.76 -9.30
C LEU A 779 3.91 28.50 -10.79
N VAL A 780 4.65 29.23 -11.63
CA VAL A 780 4.61 29.12 -13.09
C VAL A 780 5.86 28.40 -13.59
N LEU A 781 5.74 27.14 -13.98
CA LEU A 781 6.87 26.32 -14.42
C LEU A 781 6.96 26.35 -15.94
N ARG A 782 7.89 27.18 -16.45
CA ARG A 782 8.23 27.29 -17.87
C ARG A 782 9.36 26.32 -18.20
N THR A 783 9.20 25.47 -19.21
CA THR A 783 10.22 24.51 -19.61
C THR A 783 10.36 24.51 -21.12
N ASP A 784 11.62 24.62 -21.57
CA ASP A 784 11.99 24.54 -22.98
C ASP A 784 12.21 23.07 -23.41
N LEU A 785 11.48 22.63 -24.42
CA LEU A 785 11.57 21.33 -25.07
C LEU A 785 12.21 21.42 -26.46
N SER A 786 12.83 22.55 -26.81
CA SER A 786 13.53 22.72 -28.08
C SER A 786 14.66 21.71 -28.27
N GLY A 787 14.87 21.33 -29.54
CA GLY A 787 15.90 20.37 -29.95
C GLY A 787 15.53 18.90 -29.71
N MET A 788 14.25 18.59 -29.44
CA MET A 788 13.74 17.22 -29.22
C MET A 788 14.58 16.43 -28.19
N PRO A 789 14.67 16.89 -26.93
CA PRO A 789 15.50 16.25 -25.93
C PRO A 789 15.03 14.82 -25.64
N THR A 790 15.97 13.96 -25.23
CA THR A 790 15.63 12.69 -24.60
C THR A 790 14.85 12.94 -23.31
N PHE A 791 14.09 11.95 -22.84
CA PHE A 791 13.31 12.11 -21.60
C PHE A 791 14.18 12.46 -20.39
N ARG A 792 15.39 11.88 -20.27
CA ARG A 792 16.33 12.21 -19.19
C ARG A 792 16.84 13.65 -19.26
N GLN A 793 17.08 14.16 -20.47
CA GLN A 793 17.46 15.58 -20.65
C GLN A 793 16.29 16.51 -20.29
N LEU A 794 15.08 16.19 -20.71
CA LEU A 794 13.88 16.93 -20.31
C LEU A 794 13.71 16.92 -18.79
N LEU A 795 13.84 15.75 -18.16
CA LEU A 795 13.73 15.59 -16.72
C LEU A 795 14.76 16.44 -15.96
N SER A 796 15.99 16.52 -16.46
CA SER A 796 17.01 17.41 -15.91
C SER A 796 16.63 18.89 -16.04
N ARG A 797 16.09 19.33 -17.18
CA ARG A 797 15.57 20.70 -17.35
C ARG A 797 14.43 20.99 -16.36
N VAL A 798 13.48 20.06 -16.23
CA VAL A 798 12.35 20.17 -15.29
C VAL A 798 12.82 20.25 -13.84
N ARG A 799 13.82 19.44 -13.46
CA ARG A 799 14.43 19.52 -12.13
C ARG A 799 14.96 20.93 -11.86
N GLU A 800 15.75 21.50 -12.77
CA GLU A 800 16.29 22.85 -12.57
C GLU A 800 15.21 23.92 -12.49
N VAL A 801 14.18 23.86 -13.35
CA VAL A 801 13.03 24.77 -13.31
C VAL A 801 12.29 24.67 -11.98
N CYS A 802 12.03 23.46 -11.49
CA CYS A 802 11.37 23.25 -10.20
C CYS A 802 12.22 23.80 -9.05
N LEU A 803 13.52 23.51 -9.01
CA LEU A 803 14.41 23.97 -7.94
C LEU A 803 14.53 25.50 -7.92
N GLY A 804 14.66 26.13 -9.09
CA GLY A 804 14.65 27.59 -9.21
C GLY A 804 13.32 28.19 -8.73
N ALA A 805 12.19 27.63 -9.16
CA ALA A 805 10.86 28.09 -8.76
C ALA A 805 10.62 27.94 -7.25
N TYR A 806 11.05 26.84 -6.64
CA TYR A 806 10.87 26.60 -5.21
C TYR A 806 11.70 27.53 -4.33
N SER A 807 12.89 27.96 -4.77
CA SER A 807 13.69 28.94 -4.04
C SER A 807 13.06 30.33 -4.03
N HIS A 808 12.11 30.61 -4.93
CA HIS A 808 11.41 31.89 -5.06
C HIS A 808 9.89 31.75 -4.88
N GLN A 809 9.45 30.70 -4.16
CA GLN A 809 8.03 30.39 -3.97
C GLN A 809 7.31 31.34 -3.01
N GLU A 810 8.05 32.25 -2.37
CA GLU A 810 7.51 33.28 -1.48
C GLU A 810 6.78 34.38 -2.24
N LEU A 811 7.09 34.58 -3.54
CA LEU A 811 6.39 35.57 -4.36
C LEU A 811 4.92 35.14 -4.56
N PRO A 812 3.93 35.96 -4.16
CA PRO A 812 2.53 35.67 -4.45
C PRO A 812 2.27 35.71 -5.94
N PHE A 813 1.50 34.75 -6.46
CA PHE A 813 1.14 34.68 -7.89
C PHE A 813 0.52 35.98 -8.41
N GLU A 814 -0.16 36.75 -7.56
CA GLU A 814 -0.82 38.01 -7.91
C GLU A 814 0.15 39.15 -8.20
N LYS A 815 1.42 39.01 -7.79
CA LYS A 815 2.48 39.99 -8.03
C LYS A 815 3.31 39.69 -9.27
N LEU A 816 3.21 38.47 -9.79
CA LEU A 816 3.82 38.01 -11.03
C LEU A 816 3.15 38.65 -12.24
#